data_AF-A0A6C2YGT2-F1
#
_entry.id   AF-A0A6C2YGT2-F1
#
_cell.length_a   1.000
_cell.length_b   1.000
_cell.length_c   1.000
_cell.angle_alpha   90.00
_cell.angle_beta   90.00
_cell.angle_gamma   90.00
#
_symmetry.space_group_name_H-M   'P 1'
#
loop_
_entity.id
_entity.type
_entity.pdbx_description
1 polymer ?
#
loop_
_entity_poly.entity_id
_entity_poly.type
_entity_poly.pdbx_seq_one_letter_code
_entity_poly.pdbx_strand_id
1 'polypeptide(L)'
;MNRPTPPRGNRLTVESLETREVLSTTQSFNFEMPTAPALPLDWSTWSSQASQPTGGYVTSTVRATSGVQSLASTGNSTLSARFWQNGLHPSDVVISANVRVDSLIPTELFTRGSNLGSATPTYYGVSVVRGTQLELFSMVNGQRTVLATLKTSNYLSGVWMRISLRTEGPQISVRAQRLDTQQWLTNTGTWATLASDAIRLSDRTISGDGHVGVARPNSYSGTVYLDDLEIRSIGIPDRVENFDSDPLGQVPSDWRSFNSSSTTGNGFRVDGSGTATSGGQTLISTGRSNETSRAWLDASQSPNVEISSALFLDSLLPAQMIVRGQGLDTNAPTYYAATLTRGLNLQIVKVENGAETVIGSLRSVGYFSGRWVRVNMVAEGDQLRVRIQRLDTNQWLNSSGQWQTAETVALQVTDRSIVNGGDVGLGRKAQYAGTLRFDDFVLLGHQADVDDPVVVINTPAPNVTAAGSVTVSASVTDPGGVQRVEFLLNGVVRATMLQGPFSWTFDSRGLPDGTYTLMVRAYDRSGNIGVSTQTLRLDNSSQRPAIPEIPRKYSHIRVAQLAYSATPVGEFEAELYRTSIDLVVASQRFFDTFEAASPDTPKLVYTNLSNLYLNLLTDWLAYADSKGVSREEAFYHVEQATAFFGDSPSSVPVTWLWNAARGSANPASWQSGMTDLLNASRGVNSDAIAFGALNEAVYLGYTDKFNELNLTVQKAAQFGWSGIVEYVSAVDAQGNPTQWKSLFVRDTTGGLTRSGQWRFDPPADWVASSINGSARLFHLRVRTMSGDSSVAPVAGTIFTPDYVQATRVNGQIRGTIPAFDRAADLDGDGFLNDREYAGRAAGKDARFDYQSRVFYPAYGQMRFVVNPSSKAVRDWFVDRHVAEAEQIGELDGFFVDNSNGRLIISGIALRESTASYALDYSGLLGELSQALQPRWLLANTSPAVAETDNVVRQTAATMEEFAIRAENHSWQMFQNTANMVQRRLSLLSPTPYVILDSVASTEANQTNPDTLMATLAYYYLIGDADRTFLMLFGGQNPSTTWKEHWTDAIRYDVGQALDTWSQFASGADPTNSRLEYRIYQRNYQNALVLYKPLSFGSNVTGQLGGNTSTTHQLNGQYRELRSDGTLGPVVSSITLANGRGAVMVRA
;
A
#
# COMPACT_ATOMS: atom_id res chain seq x y z
N MET A 1 31.28 70.03 17.26
CA MET A 1 30.19 70.78 16.60
C MET A 1 30.14 70.31 15.15
N ASN A 2 28.92 70.05 14.64
CA ASN A 2 28.56 69.70 13.25
C ASN A 2 28.63 68.24 12.78
N ARG A 3 27.44 67.76 12.39
CA ARG A 3 27.09 66.51 11.69
C ARG A 3 27.71 66.44 10.28
N PRO A 4 27.91 65.23 9.73
CA PRO A 4 27.81 64.98 8.30
C PRO A 4 26.48 64.30 7.94
N THR A 5 25.86 64.83 6.90
CA THR A 5 24.72 64.34 6.11
C THR A 5 25.01 63.00 5.44
N PRO A 6 24.00 62.13 5.21
CA PRO A 6 24.18 60.87 4.48
C PRO A 6 24.30 61.10 2.96
N PRO A 7 25.14 60.32 2.25
CA PRO A 7 25.19 60.32 0.79
C PRO A 7 23.99 59.57 0.18
N ARG A 8 23.63 60.06 -1.01
CA ARG A 8 22.49 59.71 -1.85
C ARG A 8 22.42 58.20 -2.15
N GLY A 9 21.20 57.66 -2.13
CA GLY A 9 20.90 56.28 -2.51
C GLY A 9 21.36 55.98 -3.94
N ASN A 10 22.01 54.82 -4.09
CA ASN A 10 22.34 54.23 -5.37
C ASN A 10 21.05 53.94 -6.13
N ARG A 11 20.92 54.53 -7.32
CA ARG A 11 19.97 54.13 -8.36
C ARG A 11 20.42 52.75 -8.85
N LEU A 12 19.68 51.70 -8.51
CA LEU A 12 19.83 50.40 -9.15
C LEU A 12 19.25 50.51 -10.57
N THR A 13 20.14 50.47 -11.56
CA THR A 13 19.79 50.16 -12.95
C THR A 13 19.53 48.66 -13.06
N VAL A 14 18.36 48.29 -13.56
CA VAL A 14 18.04 46.90 -13.93
C VAL A 14 18.92 46.53 -15.12
N GLU A 15 19.89 45.64 -14.90
CA GLU A 15 20.54 44.90 -15.98
C GLU A 15 19.48 44.05 -16.68
N SER A 16 19.47 44.11 -18.01
CA SER A 16 18.66 43.24 -18.86
C SER A 16 19.00 41.78 -18.54
N LEU A 17 18.02 41.03 -18.06
CA LEU A 17 18.07 39.57 -17.96
C LEU A 17 18.53 38.99 -19.31
N GLU A 18 19.62 38.24 -19.26
CA GLU A 18 20.12 37.45 -20.37
C GLU A 18 18.99 36.57 -20.92
N THR A 19 18.84 36.54 -22.25
CA THR A 19 17.99 35.61 -22.97
C THR A 19 18.42 34.18 -22.62
N ARG A 20 17.70 33.52 -21.71
CA ARG A 20 17.81 32.07 -21.51
C ARG A 20 17.47 31.39 -22.82
N GLU A 21 18.40 30.59 -23.34
CA GLU A 21 18.12 29.69 -24.45
C GLU A 21 16.96 28.76 -24.05
N VAL A 22 15.85 28.84 -24.78
CA VAL A 22 14.70 27.94 -24.61
C VAL A 22 15.13 26.56 -25.11
N LEU A 23 15.36 25.62 -24.21
CA LEU A 23 15.69 24.24 -24.56
C LEU A 23 14.45 23.57 -25.19
N SER A 24 14.61 23.08 -26.41
CA SER A 24 13.61 22.26 -27.10
C SER A 24 13.68 20.81 -26.62
N THR A 25 12.57 20.22 -26.17
CA THR A 25 12.50 18.79 -25.84
C THR A 25 12.51 17.96 -27.13
N THR A 26 13.44 16.99 -27.22
CA THR A 26 13.58 16.09 -28.38
C THR A 26 13.37 14.65 -27.93
N GLN A 27 12.30 14.01 -28.39
CA GLN A 27 12.06 12.57 -28.24
C GLN A 27 12.72 11.85 -29.40
N SER A 28 13.49 10.80 -29.13
CA SER A 28 14.20 10.01 -30.14
C SER A 28 13.75 8.55 -30.10
N PHE A 29 13.45 7.99 -31.26
CA PHE A 29 12.97 6.62 -31.44
C PHE A 29 13.86 5.91 -32.46
N ASN A 30 14.74 5.05 -31.95
CA ASN A 30 15.63 4.19 -32.74
C ASN A 30 15.04 2.79 -32.99
N PHE A 31 13.83 2.52 -32.49
CA PHE A 31 13.09 1.26 -32.69
C PHE A 31 13.81 -0.03 -32.21
N GLU A 32 14.70 0.08 -31.22
CA GLU A 32 15.42 -1.09 -30.68
C GLU A 32 14.58 -1.96 -29.72
N MET A 33 13.51 -1.40 -29.16
CA MET A 33 12.58 -2.08 -28.28
C MET A 33 11.14 -1.75 -28.69
N PRO A 34 10.22 -2.73 -28.69
CA PRO A 34 10.41 -4.16 -28.43
C PRO A 34 11.10 -4.91 -29.58
N THR A 35 11.65 -6.09 -29.32
CA THR A 35 12.35 -6.92 -30.33
C THR A 35 11.44 -7.24 -31.53
N ALA A 36 11.98 -7.11 -32.74
CA ALA A 36 11.30 -7.43 -33.99
C ALA A 36 10.72 -8.86 -33.98
N PRO A 37 9.47 -9.06 -34.45
CA PRO A 37 8.62 -8.12 -35.19
C PRO A 37 7.50 -7.50 -34.31
N ALA A 38 7.84 -6.65 -33.34
CA ALA A 38 6.86 -5.99 -32.46
C ALA A 38 6.96 -4.45 -32.54
N LEU A 39 5.82 -3.76 -32.40
CA LEU A 39 5.78 -2.30 -32.34
C LEU A 39 5.74 -1.82 -30.88
N PRO A 40 6.30 -0.64 -30.57
CA PRO A 40 6.15 0.00 -29.26
C PRO A 40 4.69 0.14 -28.81
N LEU A 41 4.43 -0.06 -27.52
CA LEU A 41 3.08 -0.05 -26.93
C LEU A 41 2.44 1.35 -26.86
N ASP A 42 3.27 2.39 -26.89
CA ASP A 42 2.90 3.81 -26.85
C ASP A 42 2.64 4.40 -28.25
N TRP A 43 2.54 3.55 -29.28
CA TRP A 43 2.24 3.96 -30.65
C TRP A 43 0.97 3.28 -31.18
N SER A 44 0.28 3.96 -32.07
CA SER A 44 -0.92 3.47 -32.75
C SER A 44 -0.67 3.28 -34.23
N THR A 45 -1.41 2.34 -34.82
CA THR A 45 -1.35 2.03 -36.25
C THR A 45 -2.73 2.07 -36.89
N TRP A 46 -2.74 2.29 -38.20
CA TRP A 46 -3.92 2.10 -39.04
C TRP A 46 -3.50 1.60 -40.41
N SER A 47 -4.31 0.71 -41.00
CA SER A 47 -4.13 0.18 -42.34
C SER A 47 -5.45 0.16 -43.11
N SER A 48 -5.41 0.45 -44.43
CA SER A 48 -6.54 0.27 -45.34
C SER A 48 -6.88 -1.21 -45.59
N GLN A 49 -6.03 -2.14 -45.14
CA GLN A 49 -6.22 -3.58 -45.23
C GLN A 49 -6.30 -4.16 -43.82
N ALA A 50 -7.50 -4.61 -43.43
CA ALA A 50 -7.77 -5.18 -42.10
C ALA A 50 -7.01 -6.48 -41.80
N SER A 51 -6.43 -7.14 -42.81
CA SER A 51 -5.70 -8.40 -42.67
C SER A 51 -4.22 -8.26 -42.27
N GLN A 52 -3.72 -7.03 -42.06
CA GLN A 52 -2.33 -6.79 -41.65
C GLN A 52 -2.19 -6.83 -40.12
N PRO A 53 -1.44 -7.80 -39.53
CA PRO A 53 -1.43 -8.04 -38.09
C PRO A 53 -0.87 -6.89 -37.24
N THR A 54 -0.10 -5.98 -37.83
CA THR A 54 0.53 -4.83 -37.15
C THR A 54 0.10 -3.48 -37.76
N GLY A 55 -1.04 -3.43 -38.47
CA GLY A 55 -1.51 -2.19 -39.07
C GLY A 55 -0.61 -1.61 -40.18
N GLY A 56 0.24 -2.46 -40.78
CA GLY A 56 1.08 -2.12 -41.93
C GLY A 56 2.51 -1.65 -41.62
N TYR A 57 2.90 -1.56 -40.34
CA TYR A 57 4.27 -1.24 -39.90
C TYR A 57 4.82 -2.31 -38.96
N VAL A 58 6.13 -2.51 -38.93
CA VAL A 58 6.78 -3.48 -38.05
C VAL A 58 8.24 -3.09 -37.82
N THR A 59 8.82 -3.42 -36.68
CA THR A 59 10.27 -3.35 -36.50
C THR A 59 10.97 -4.45 -37.31
N SER A 60 12.14 -4.16 -37.86
CA SER A 60 12.87 -5.02 -38.78
C SER A 60 14.36 -5.01 -38.45
N THR A 61 15.01 -6.17 -38.45
CA THR A 61 16.48 -6.28 -38.32
C THR A 61 17.22 -5.96 -39.63
N VAL A 62 16.52 -5.41 -40.63
CA VAL A 62 17.05 -5.11 -41.95
C VAL A 62 17.17 -3.60 -42.13
N ARG A 63 18.35 -3.14 -42.55
CA ARG A 63 18.64 -1.74 -42.92
C ARG A 63 18.33 -0.76 -41.78
N ALA A 64 19.18 -0.75 -40.77
CA ALA A 64 19.19 0.25 -39.70
C ALA A 64 20.28 1.32 -39.96
N THR A 65 20.02 2.56 -39.56
CA THR A 65 21.01 3.66 -39.49
C THR A 65 21.67 3.75 -38.12
N SER A 66 21.00 3.29 -37.07
CA SER A 66 21.57 3.13 -35.73
C SER A 66 21.19 1.75 -35.15
N GLY A 67 21.96 1.23 -34.19
CA GLY A 67 21.66 -0.07 -33.55
C GLY A 67 21.59 -1.28 -34.50
N VAL A 68 20.61 -2.16 -34.29
CA VAL A 68 20.39 -3.42 -35.02
C VAL A 68 18.99 -3.53 -35.65
N GLN A 69 18.06 -2.60 -35.38
CA GLN A 69 16.68 -2.62 -35.87
C GLN A 69 16.27 -1.29 -36.53
N SER A 70 15.28 -1.35 -37.42
CA SER A 70 14.66 -0.20 -38.09
C SER A 70 13.15 -0.36 -38.14
N LEU A 71 12.43 0.68 -38.56
CA LEU A 71 11.00 0.59 -38.84
C LEU A 71 10.75 0.28 -40.32
N ALA A 72 9.97 -0.76 -40.61
CA ALA A 72 9.63 -1.16 -41.97
C ALA A 72 8.11 -1.15 -42.20
N SER A 73 7.70 -0.78 -43.42
CA SER A 73 6.33 -0.96 -43.89
C SER A 73 6.31 -1.74 -45.21
N THR A 74 5.69 -2.91 -45.19
CA THR A 74 5.62 -3.84 -46.33
C THR A 74 4.18 -4.03 -46.78
N GLY A 75 3.90 -3.88 -48.08
CA GLY A 75 2.57 -4.13 -48.62
C GLY A 75 2.48 -4.13 -50.13
N ASN A 76 1.28 -4.38 -50.65
CA ASN A 76 0.97 -4.29 -52.07
C ASN A 76 0.68 -2.83 -52.50
N SER A 77 0.29 -2.63 -53.76
CA SER A 77 -0.01 -1.32 -54.34
C SER A 77 -1.26 -0.63 -53.76
N THR A 78 -2.15 -1.36 -53.08
CA THR A 78 -3.40 -0.82 -52.54
C THR A 78 -3.33 -0.52 -51.04
N LEU A 79 -2.26 -0.95 -50.36
CA LEU A 79 -2.08 -0.68 -48.93
C LEU A 79 -1.80 0.82 -48.70
N SER A 80 -2.58 1.43 -47.81
CA SER A 80 -2.27 2.70 -47.15
C SER A 80 -2.15 2.44 -45.66
N ALA A 81 -1.10 2.95 -45.02
CA ALA A 81 -0.83 2.69 -43.61
C ALA A 81 -0.30 3.95 -42.90
N ARG A 82 -0.61 4.09 -41.61
CA ARG A 82 -0.13 5.15 -40.74
C ARG A 82 0.33 4.58 -39.42
N PHE A 83 1.35 5.21 -38.85
CA PHE A 83 1.94 4.86 -37.56
C PHE A 83 2.31 6.15 -36.82
N TRP A 84 1.80 6.34 -35.60
CA TRP A 84 1.98 7.59 -34.86
C TRP A 84 2.12 7.37 -33.36
N GLN A 85 2.79 8.33 -32.73
CA GLN A 85 2.99 8.36 -31.28
C GLN A 85 1.65 8.73 -30.60
N ASN A 86 1.26 7.98 -29.57
CA ASN A 86 -0.07 8.11 -28.94
C ASN A 86 -0.27 9.45 -28.21
N GLY A 87 0.82 10.13 -27.85
CA GLY A 87 0.78 11.47 -27.29
C GLY A 87 0.30 12.51 -28.30
N LEU A 88 -0.39 13.52 -27.79
CA LEU A 88 -0.67 14.74 -28.56
C LEU A 88 0.57 15.63 -28.50
N HIS A 89 1.04 16.08 -29.66
CA HIS A 89 2.13 17.03 -29.75
C HIS A 89 1.59 18.44 -30.03
N PRO A 90 2.30 19.49 -29.56
CA PRO A 90 1.92 20.86 -29.86
C PRO A 90 1.84 21.09 -31.37
N SER A 91 0.99 22.04 -31.76
CA SER A 91 0.90 22.51 -33.15
C SER A 91 2.26 22.98 -33.69
N ASP A 92 3.16 23.40 -32.81
CA ASP A 92 4.53 23.81 -33.12
C ASP A 92 5.53 22.71 -32.80
N VAL A 93 5.90 21.95 -33.82
CA VAL A 93 6.65 20.70 -33.69
C VAL A 93 7.50 20.46 -34.92
N VAL A 94 8.64 19.80 -34.72
CA VAL A 94 9.48 19.27 -35.78
C VAL A 94 9.48 17.74 -35.67
N ILE A 95 9.07 17.05 -36.74
CA ILE A 95 9.37 15.62 -36.89
C ILE A 95 10.56 15.47 -37.84
N SER A 96 11.51 14.63 -37.48
CA SER A 96 12.58 14.18 -38.37
C SER A 96 12.66 12.66 -38.41
N ALA A 97 13.06 12.07 -39.53
CA ALA A 97 13.38 10.66 -39.60
C ALA A 97 14.41 10.40 -40.69
N ASN A 98 15.23 9.38 -40.50
CA ASN A 98 16.07 8.85 -41.56
C ASN A 98 15.21 7.96 -42.45
N VAL A 99 15.12 8.28 -43.74
CA VAL A 99 14.31 7.54 -44.72
C VAL A 99 15.23 6.94 -45.79
N ARG A 100 15.05 5.65 -46.09
CA ARG A 100 15.81 4.99 -47.15
C ARG A 100 15.16 5.26 -48.50
N VAL A 101 15.87 5.97 -49.37
CA VAL A 101 15.33 6.44 -50.66
C VAL A 101 15.71 5.46 -51.79
N ASP A 102 15.16 4.24 -51.78
CA ASP A 102 15.45 3.20 -52.79
C ASP A 102 14.20 2.59 -53.45
N SER A 103 13.01 3.02 -53.04
CA SER A 103 11.73 2.54 -53.52
C SER A 103 10.92 3.63 -54.24
N LEU A 104 10.08 3.21 -55.19
CA LEU A 104 9.07 4.08 -55.80
C LEU A 104 7.86 4.35 -54.88
N ILE A 105 7.79 3.66 -53.75
CA ILE A 105 6.76 3.88 -52.73
C ILE A 105 7.11 5.18 -51.99
N PRO A 106 6.22 6.18 -51.95
CA PRO A 106 6.44 7.37 -51.14
C PRO A 106 6.47 7.02 -49.66
N THR A 107 7.42 7.60 -48.93
CA THR A 107 7.46 7.57 -47.47
C THR A 107 7.09 8.96 -46.95
N GLU A 108 6.19 9.02 -45.98
CA GLU A 108 5.63 10.27 -45.50
C GLU A 108 5.93 10.49 -44.02
N LEU A 109 6.26 11.73 -43.65
CA LEU A 109 6.27 12.20 -42.27
C LEU A 109 5.12 13.20 -42.12
N PHE A 110 4.42 13.20 -40.98
CA PHE A 110 3.30 14.10 -40.75
C PHE A 110 3.27 14.71 -39.35
N THR A 111 2.63 15.88 -39.25
CA THR A 111 2.34 16.60 -37.99
C THR A 111 0.88 17.07 -37.97
N ARG A 112 0.41 17.48 -36.78
CA ARG A 112 -0.97 17.95 -36.52
C ARG A 112 -2.04 16.92 -36.91
N GLY A 113 -1.73 15.64 -36.67
CA GLY A 113 -2.57 14.52 -37.06
C GLY A 113 -3.80 14.33 -36.19
N SER A 114 -4.97 14.23 -36.84
CA SER A 114 -6.26 13.90 -36.22
C SER A 114 -7.03 12.90 -37.07
N ASN A 115 -7.95 12.16 -36.45
CA ASN A 115 -8.72 11.09 -37.08
C ASN A 115 -7.85 10.03 -37.80
N LEU A 116 -6.64 9.76 -37.28
CA LEU A 116 -5.66 8.91 -37.94
C LEU A 116 -6.04 7.43 -37.98
N GLY A 117 -6.94 6.98 -37.11
CA GLY A 117 -7.51 5.63 -37.10
C GLY A 117 -8.64 5.39 -38.11
N SER A 118 -8.90 6.32 -39.04
CA SER A 118 -10.02 6.22 -40.00
C SER A 118 -9.60 6.43 -41.46
N ALA A 119 -10.51 6.22 -42.41
CA ALA A 119 -10.25 6.53 -43.82
C ALA A 119 -10.25 8.04 -44.14
N THR A 120 -10.58 8.91 -43.19
CA THR A 120 -10.71 10.37 -43.36
C THR A 120 -9.78 11.14 -42.40
N PRO A 121 -8.45 10.94 -42.47
CA PRO A 121 -7.50 11.62 -41.59
C PRO A 121 -7.31 13.10 -41.97
N THR A 122 -6.82 13.89 -41.02
CA THR A 122 -6.39 15.28 -41.25
C THR A 122 -4.98 15.48 -40.68
N TYR A 123 -4.02 15.96 -41.49
CA TYR A 123 -2.62 16.24 -41.10
C TYR A 123 -1.87 17.04 -42.18
N TYR A 124 -0.76 17.70 -41.83
CA TYR A 124 0.24 18.12 -42.83
C TYR A 124 1.27 17.03 -43.02
N GLY A 125 1.64 16.74 -44.26
CA GLY A 125 2.60 15.70 -44.57
C GLY A 125 3.64 16.14 -45.59
N VAL A 126 4.84 15.57 -45.47
CA VAL A 126 5.86 15.61 -46.53
C VAL A 126 6.09 14.19 -47.04
N SER A 127 6.02 13.99 -48.36
CA SER A 127 6.38 12.72 -49.00
C SER A 127 7.77 12.79 -49.65
N VAL A 128 8.53 11.69 -49.59
CA VAL A 128 9.80 11.50 -50.29
C VAL A 128 9.79 10.17 -51.04
N VAL A 129 10.36 10.14 -52.26
CA VAL A 129 10.39 8.96 -53.14
C VAL A 129 11.72 8.82 -53.88
N ARG A 130 12.08 7.64 -54.38
CA ARG A 130 13.26 7.40 -55.22
C ARG A 130 13.34 8.31 -56.45
N GLY A 131 14.55 8.77 -56.78
CA GLY A 131 14.79 9.84 -57.77
C GLY A 131 14.67 11.24 -57.17
N THR A 132 14.24 11.28 -55.90
CA THR A 132 14.07 12.33 -54.89
C THR A 132 13.32 13.57 -55.33
N GLN A 133 12.00 13.41 -55.33
CA GLN A 133 10.99 14.46 -55.29
C GLN A 133 10.44 14.56 -53.86
N LEU A 134 10.36 15.78 -53.32
CA LEU A 134 9.65 16.11 -52.09
C LEU A 134 8.31 16.74 -52.44
N GLU A 135 7.22 16.28 -51.81
CA GLU A 135 5.93 16.97 -51.87
C GLU A 135 5.45 17.31 -50.47
N LEU A 136 5.25 18.60 -50.21
CA LEU A 136 4.54 19.08 -49.03
C LEU A 136 3.05 19.16 -49.36
N PHE A 137 2.20 18.57 -48.53
CA PHE A 137 0.76 18.51 -48.76
C PHE A 137 -0.04 18.68 -47.46
N SER A 138 -1.29 19.09 -47.59
CA SER A 138 -2.29 18.97 -46.53
C SER A 138 -3.23 17.80 -46.85
N MET A 139 -3.58 17.05 -45.81
CA MET A 139 -4.62 16.04 -45.82
C MET A 139 -5.76 16.58 -44.96
N VAL A 140 -6.96 16.73 -45.51
CA VAL A 140 -8.13 17.21 -44.76
C VAL A 140 -9.29 16.27 -45.03
N ASN A 141 -9.76 15.58 -43.99
CA ASN A 141 -10.83 14.59 -44.07
C ASN A 141 -10.59 13.53 -45.16
N GLY A 142 -9.34 13.09 -45.33
CA GLY A 142 -8.92 12.11 -46.34
C GLY A 142 -8.74 12.65 -47.76
N GLN A 143 -8.92 13.95 -47.99
CA GLN A 143 -8.61 14.60 -49.27
C GLN A 143 -7.20 15.20 -49.24
N ARG A 144 -6.36 14.86 -50.23
CA ARG A 144 -4.96 15.34 -50.35
C ARG A 144 -4.90 16.57 -51.25
N THR A 145 -4.26 17.64 -50.77
CA THR A 145 -3.93 18.84 -51.53
C THR A 145 -2.42 19.07 -51.49
N VAL A 146 -1.75 19.02 -52.65
CA VAL A 146 -0.31 19.30 -52.74
C VAL A 146 -0.10 20.81 -52.63
N LEU A 147 0.68 21.24 -51.64
CA LEU A 147 1.00 22.64 -51.36
C LEU A 147 2.27 23.10 -52.08
N ALA A 148 3.28 22.22 -52.19
CA ALA A 148 4.50 22.48 -52.92
C ALA A 148 5.22 21.18 -53.34
N THR A 149 5.95 21.24 -54.45
CA THR A 149 6.77 20.12 -54.95
C THR A 149 8.18 20.60 -55.29
N LEU A 150 9.19 19.84 -54.88
CA LEU A 150 10.59 20.09 -55.22
C LEU A 150 11.24 18.80 -55.74
N LYS A 151 11.92 18.87 -56.88
CA LYS A 151 12.65 17.72 -57.45
C LYS A 151 14.15 17.98 -57.43
N THR A 152 14.94 16.97 -57.07
CA THR A 152 16.41 17.09 -57.13
C THR A 152 16.90 17.19 -58.57
N SER A 153 17.95 17.99 -58.76
CA SER A 153 18.65 18.19 -60.03
C SER A 153 19.36 16.93 -60.55
N ASN A 154 19.81 16.07 -59.64
CA ASN A 154 20.40 14.77 -59.94
C ASN A 154 19.55 13.63 -59.39
N TYR A 155 19.48 12.53 -60.13
CA TYR A 155 18.77 11.33 -59.70
C TYR A 155 19.49 10.69 -58.50
N LEU A 156 18.74 10.41 -57.43
CA LEU A 156 19.28 9.85 -56.20
C LEU A 156 18.48 8.60 -55.79
N SER A 157 19.20 7.52 -55.50
CA SER A 157 18.62 6.26 -55.06
C SER A 157 19.61 5.47 -54.19
N GLY A 158 19.09 4.65 -53.26
CA GLY A 158 19.93 3.74 -52.47
C GLY A 158 20.60 4.40 -51.27
N VAL A 159 20.30 5.65 -50.96
CA VAL A 159 20.90 6.41 -49.86
C VAL A 159 19.89 6.68 -48.74
N TRP A 160 20.40 6.91 -47.53
CA TRP A 160 19.60 7.42 -46.42
C TRP A 160 19.57 8.95 -46.45
N MET A 161 18.37 9.49 -46.24
CA MET A 161 18.16 10.92 -46.12
C MET A 161 17.42 11.24 -44.83
N ARG A 162 17.89 12.25 -44.10
CA ARG A 162 17.13 12.81 -42.98
C ARG A 162 16.13 13.82 -43.52
N ILE A 163 14.85 13.52 -43.34
CA ILE A 163 13.75 14.40 -43.73
C ILE A 163 13.21 15.04 -42.46
N SER A 164 13.05 16.37 -42.45
CA SER A 164 12.46 17.11 -41.34
C SER A 164 11.26 17.92 -41.81
N LEU A 165 10.13 17.79 -41.13
CA LEU A 165 8.92 18.62 -41.32
C LEU A 165 8.71 19.45 -40.05
N ARG A 166 8.73 20.78 -40.20
CA ARG A 166 8.50 21.76 -39.13
C ARG A 166 7.20 22.50 -39.38
N THR A 167 6.31 22.46 -38.40
CA THR A 167 5.14 23.36 -38.30
C THR A 167 5.38 24.35 -37.16
N GLU A 168 5.16 25.63 -37.42
CA GLU A 168 5.33 26.72 -36.44
C GLU A 168 4.34 27.84 -36.75
N GLY A 169 3.30 27.98 -35.93
CA GLY A 169 2.13 28.79 -36.24
C GLY A 169 1.57 28.46 -37.63
N PRO A 170 1.46 29.45 -38.53
CA PRO A 170 1.04 29.22 -39.91
C PRO A 170 2.20 28.88 -40.86
N GLN A 171 3.45 28.81 -40.40
CA GLN A 171 4.62 28.50 -41.23
C GLN A 171 4.86 27.00 -41.27
N ILE A 172 5.15 26.48 -42.46
CA ILE A 172 5.48 25.08 -42.69
C ILE A 172 6.75 25.02 -43.52
N SER A 173 7.75 24.28 -43.02
CA SER A 173 9.03 24.12 -43.69
C SER A 173 9.49 22.67 -43.72
N VAL A 174 10.18 22.31 -44.79
CA VAL A 174 10.78 20.99 -45.00
C VAL A 174 12.27 21.15 -45.21
N ARG A 175 13.07 20.35 -44.49
CA ARG A 175 14.50 20.17 -44.77
C ARG A 175 14.76 18.73 -45.17
N ALA A 176 15.76 18.55 -46.02
CA ALA A 176 16.26 17.24 -46.40
C ALA A 176 17.78 17.25 -46.42
N GLN A 177 18.41 16.33 -45.69
CA GLN A 177 19.86 16.16 -45.63
C GLN A 177 20.24 14.77 -46.09
N ARG A 178 21.29 14.67 -46.90
CA ARG A 178 21.93 13.40 -47.22
C ARG A 178 22.81 12.94 -46.06
N LEU A 179 22.64 11.72 -45.57
CA LEU A 179 23.47 11.21 -44.47
C LEU A 179 24.87 10.80 -44.92
N ASP A 180 25.04 10.42 -46.19
CA ASP A 180 26.32 10.00 -46.75
C ASP A 180 27.30 11.15 -47.02
N THR A 181 26.78 12.32 -47.40
CA THR A 181 27.57 13.52 -47.76
C THR A 181 27.37 14.69 -46.83
N GLN A 182 26.40 14.60 -45.91
CA GLN A 182 25.99 15.67 -44.99
C GLN A 182 25.47 16.95 -45.69
N GLN A 183 25.21 16.89 -47.00
CA GLN A 183 24.69 18.01 -47.78
C GLN A 183 23.18 18.19 -47.62
N TRP A 184 22.72 19.43 -47.60
CA TRP A 184 21.32 19.84 -47.51
C TRP A 184 20.76 20.17 -48.89
N LEU A 185 19.50 19.80 -49.11
CA LEU A 185 18.76 20.14 -50.32
C LEU A 185 18.31 21.61 -50.26
N THR A 186 18.70 22.38 -51.26
CA THR A 186 18.28 23.79 -51.40
C THR A 186 16.91 23.89 -52.08
N ASN A 187 16.26 25.05 -51.95
CA ASN A 187 15.00 25.36 -52.62
C ASN A 187 15.06 25.38 -54.17
N THR A 188 16.24 25.24 -54.77
CA THR A 188 16.44 25.11 -56.23
C THR A 188 16.62 23.65 -56.68
N GLY A 189 16.59 22.69 -55.75
CA GLY A 189 16.80 21.28 -56.06
C GLY A 189 18.28 20.88 -56.19
N THR A 190 19.21 21.72 -55.73
CA THR A 190 20.66 21.45 -55.71
C THR A 190 21.14 21.11 -54.29
N TRP A 191 22.31 20.49 -54.16
CA TRP A 191 22.89 20.08 -52.87
C TRP A 191 23.96 21.05 -52.39
N ALA A 192 23.88 21.51 -51.14
CA ALA A 192 24.81 22.47 -50.54
C ALA A 192 25.25 22.02 -49.14
N THR A 193 26.36 22.56 -48.64
CA THR A 193 26.89 22.23 -47.31
C THR A 193 26.22 23.02 -46.17
N LEU A 194 25.65 24.19 -46.46
CA LEU A 194 24.90 24.98 -45.49
C LEU A 194 23.45 24.49 -45.38
N ALA A 195 22.93 24.44 -44.15
CA ALA A 195 21.55 24.05 -43.89
C ALA A 195 20.57 25.03 -44.57
N SER A 196 19.64 24.48 -45.35
CA SER A 196 18.62 25.25 -46.08
C SER A 196 17.25 24.57 -45.95
N ASP A 197 16.20 25.37 -45.92
CA ASP A 197 14.84 24.88 -46.15
C ASP A 197 14.72 24.54 -47.64
N ALA A 198 14.29 23.31 -47.93
CA ALA A 198 14.02 22.84 -49.28
C ALA A 198 12.66 23.36 -49.76
N ILE A 199 11.67 23.38 -48.87
CA ILE A 199 10.35 23.98 -49.08
C ILE A 199 10.02 24.81 -47.85
N ARG A 200 9.47 26.02 -48.03
CA ARG A 200 8.93 26.86 -46.96
C ARG A 200 7.74 27.67 -47.47
N LEU A 201 6.61 27.60 -46.78
CA LEU A 201 5.39 28.35 -47.12
C LEU A 201 4.55 28.65 -45.88
N SER A 202 3.46 29.39 -46.06
CA SER A 202 2.45 29.58 -45.02
C SER A 202 1.13 28.92 -45.38
N ASP A 203 0.55 28.15 -44.45
CA ASP A 203 -0.77 27.54 -44.58
C ASP A 203 -1.46 27.46 -43.20
N ARG A 204 -2.77 27.74 -43.17
CA ARG A 204 -3.59 27.79 -41.93
C ARG A 204 -4.68 26.73 -41.89
N THR A 205 -4.71 25.80 -42.83
CA THR A 205 -5.80 24.84 -43.00
C THR A 205 -5.93 23.91 -41.78
N ILE A 206 -4.81 23.60 -41.12
CA ILE A 206 -4.74 22.75 -39.93
C ILE A 206 -3.98 23.52 -38.83
N SER A 207 -4.67 23.92 -37.76
CA SER A 207 -4.15 24.91 -36.79
C SER A 207 -4.09 24.44 -35.33
N GLY A 208 -4.42 23.18 -35.04
CA GLY A 208 -4.42 22.61 -33.68
C GLY A 208 -3.27 21.64 -33.42
N ASP A 209 -3.11 21.28 -32.16
CA ASP A 209 -2.27 20.17 -31.71
C ASP A 209 -2.71 18.85 -32.37
N GLY A 210 -1.80 17.89 -32.47
CA GLY A 210 -2.15 16.61 -33.03
C GLY A 210 -1.02 15.60 -32.96
N HIS A 211 -1.32 14.39 -33.40
CA HIS A 211 -0.34 13.32 -33.43
C HIS A 211 0.71 13.56 -34.51
N VAL A 212 1.90 13.02 -34.24
CA VAL A 212 3.07 13.08 -35.12
C VAL A 212 3.47 11.66 -35.46
N GLY A 213 3.84 11.42 -36.71
CA GLY A 213 4.11 10.07 -37.16
C GLY A 213 4.49 9.96 -38.62
N VAL A 214 4.39 8.73 -39.13
CA VAL A 214 4.80 8.36 -40.48
C VAL A 214 3.70 7.63 -41.23
N ALA A 215 3.66 7.81 -42.54
CA ALA A 215 2.65 7.23 -43.40
C ALA A 215 3.23 6.63 -44.69
N ARG A 216 2.48 5.65 -45.21
CA ARG A 216 2.72 5.00 -46.50
C ARG A 216 1.40 5.10 -47.28
N PRO A 217 1.35 5.84 -48.40
CA PRO A 217 0.15 5.91 -49.23
C PRO A 217 0.00 4.67 -50.14
N ASN A 218 -1.19 4.50 -50.72
CA ASN A 218 -1.43 3.48 -51.73
C ASN A 218 -0.68 3.82 -53.03
N SER A 219 0.30 2.99 -53.40
CA SER A 219 1.15 3.27 -54.56
C SER A 219 1.69 1.98 -55.17
N TYR A 220 2.96 1.62 -54.94
CA TYR A 220 3.60 0.41 -55.45
C TYR A 220 3.65 -0.71 -54.40
N SER A 221 3.84 -1.96 -54.85
CA SER A 221 4.15 -3.07 -53.94
C SER A 221 5.62 -3.06 -53.52
N GLY A 222 5.89 -3.49 -52.28
CA GLY A 222 7.24 -3.59 -51.73
C GLY A 222 7.36 -3.04 -50.31
N THR A 223 8.59 -2.84 -49.87
CA THR A 223 8.96 -2.40 -48.51
C THR A 223 9.64 -1.03 -48.53
N VAL A 224 9.33 -0.19 -47.54
CA VAL A 224 10.07 1.04 -47.23
C VAL A 224 10.63 0.95 -45.82
N TYR A 225 11.76 1.64 -45.59
CA TYR A 225 12.49 1.63 -44.31
C TYR A 225 12.69 3.05 -43.80
N LEU A 226 12.44 3.23 -42.50
CA LEU A 226 12.69 4.43 -41.74
C LEU A 226 13.43 4.07 -40.46
N ASP A 227 14.19 5.01 -39.93
CA ASP A 227 14.92 4.83 -38.68
C ASP A 227 15.23 6.18 -38.02
N ASP A 228 15.69 6.17 -36.78
CA ASP A 228 16.05 7.35 -35.98
C ASP A 228 15.02 8.48 -36.08
N LEU A 229 13.77 8.17 -35.73
CA LEU A 229 12.69 9.15 -35.73
C LEU A 229 12.85 10.07 -34.53
N GLU A 230 12.84 11.37 -34.77
CA GLU A 230 12.89 12.41 -33.74
C GLU A 230 11.63 13.28 -33.78
N ILE A 231 11.05 13.54 -32.62
CA ILE A 231 9.97 14.50 -32.44
C ILE A 231 10.46 15.58 -31.49
N ARG A 232 10.56 16.81 -31.98
CA ARG A 232 11.02 17.95 -31.20
C ARG A 232 9.91 18.98 -31.08
N SER A 233 9.41 19.16 -29.88
CA SER A 233 8.47 20.24 -29.56
C SER A 233 9.22 21.57 -29.60
N ILE A 234 8.64 22.57 -30.26
CA ILE A 234 9.21 23.91 -30.30
C ILE A 234 8.68 24.63 -29.07
N GLY A 235 9.57 24.96 -28.13
CA GLY A 235 9.20 25.77 -26.97
C GLY A 235 8.73 27.16 -27.39
N ILE A 236 7.66 27.65 -26.77
CA ILE A 236 7.18 29.02 -26.94
C ILE A 236 8.13 29.94 -26.17
N PRO A 237 8.63 31.06 -26.75
CA PRO A 237 9.42 32.01 -25.99
C PRO A 237 8.57 32.62 -24.86
N ASP A 238 9.16 32.76 -23.67
CA ASP A 238 8.55 33.49 -22.55
C ASP A 238 8.09 34.87 -23.03
N ARG A 239 6.86 35.26 -22.71
CA ARG A 239 6.30 36.57 -23.07
C ARG A 239 6.08 37.37 -21.81
N VAL A 240 6.65 38.57 -21.75
CA VAL A 240 6.41 39.56 -20.70
C VAL A 240 5.77 40.78 -21.35
N GLU A 241 4.67 41.24 -20.78
CA GLU A 241 3.92 42.41 -21.20
C GLU A 241 3.61 43.27 -19.99
N ASN A 242 4.28 44.42 -19.90
CA ASN A 242 4.09 45.40 -18.84
C ASN A 242 3.22 46.58 -19.29
N PHE A 243 2.75 46.61 -20.55
CA PHE A 243 1.89 47.63 -21.13
C PHE A 243 2.51 49.05 -21.22
N ASP A 244 3.75 49.24 -20.78
CA ASP A 244 4.39 50.56 -20.68
C ASP A 244 4.80 51.16 -22.03
N SER A 245 4.93 50.31 -23.05
CA SER A 245 5.35 50.72 -24.40
C SER A 245 4.20 50.75 -25.40
N ASP A 246 2.99 50.38 -24.97
CA ASP A 246 1.82 50.27 -25.82
C ASP A 246 1.09 51.62 -26.01
N PRO A 247 0.40 51.81 -27.14
CA PRO A 247 -0.42 52.99 -27.36
C PRO A 247 -1.61 53.10 -26.38
N LEU A 248 -1.75 54.27 -25.75
CA LEU A 248 -2.89 54.58 -24.89
C LEU A 248 -4.23 54.41 -25.62
N GLY A 249 -5.20 53.82 -24.93
CA GLY A 249 -6.58 53.66 -25.43
C GLY A 249 -6.83 52.41 -26.27
N GLN A 250 -5.81 51.58 -26.50
CA GLN A 250 -5.92 50.32 -27.26
C GLN A 250 -5.41 49.13 -26.42
N VAL A 251 -5.69 47.90 -26.85
CA VAL A 251 -4.97 46.70 -26.33
C VAL A 251 -3.63 46.57 -27.07
N PRO A 252 -2.64 45.82 -26.53
CA PRO A 252 -1.38 45.61 -27.21
C PRO A 252 -1.56 45.01 -28.61
N SER A 253 -0.63 45.29 -29.52
CA SER A 253 -0.80 45.01 -30.96
C SER A 253 -0.93 43.53 -31.32
N ASP A 254 -0.44 42.63 -30.46
CA ASP A 254 -0.52 41.17 -30.56
C ASP A 254 -1.61 40.58 -29.65
N TRP A 255 -2.55 41.40 -29.16
CA TRP A 255 -3.71 40.98 -28.39
C TRP A 255 -5.00 41.14 -29.17
N ARG A 256 -5.96 40.27 -28.87
CA ARG A 256 -7.37 40.43 -29.25
C ARG A 256 -8.20 40.83 -28.05
N SER A 257 -9.37 41.41 -28.32
CA SER A 257 -10.32 41.76 -27.27
C SER A 257 -11.77 41.50 -27.68
N PHE A 258 -12.61 41.31 -26.67
CA PHE A 258 -14.05 41.12 -26.81
C PHE A 258 -14.79 41.96 -25.77
N ASN A 259 -15.95 42.49 -26.16
CA ASN A 259 -16.91 43.14 -25.26
C ASN A 259 -18.34 42.74 -25.66
N SER A 260 -19.14 42.27 -24.70
CA SER A 260 -20.50 41.78 -24.95
C SER A 260 -21.52 42.85 -25.38
N SER A 261 -21.17 44.14 -25.30
CA SER A 261 -22.06 45.28 -25.57
C SER A 261 -21.63 46.17 -26.74
N SER A 262 -20.45 45.92 -27.33
CA SER A 262 -19.88 46.74 -28.39
C SER A 262 -19.56 45.88 -29.62
N THR A 263 -19.92 46.38 -30.81
CA THR A 263 -19.51 45.82 -32.10
C THR A 263 -18.07 46.17 -32.50
N THR A 264 -17.37 47.01 -31.72
CA THR A 264 -16.00 47.50 -31.99
C THR A 264 -14.93 47.02 -30.99
N GLY A 265 -15.27 46.17 -30.00
CA GLY A 265 -14.29 45.39 -29.23
C GLY A 265 -13.58 46.03 -28.02
N ASN A 266 -13.83 47.29 -27.67
CA ASN A 266 -12.99 48.02 -26.68
C ASN A 266 -13.39 47.84 -25.20
N GLY A 267 -13.39 46.61 -24.69
CA GLY A 267 -13.62 46.31 -23.26
C GLY A 267 -12.37 46.41 -22.37
N PHE A 268 -11.18 46.31 -22.97
CA PHE A 268 -9.87 46.50 -22.34
C PHE A 268 -9.10 47.58 -23.11
N ARG A 269 -8.25 48.34 -22.42
CA ARG A 269 -7.34 49.33 -23.02
C ARG A 269 -6.18 49.66 -22.09
N VAL A 270 -5.06 50.08 -22.66
CA VAL A 270 -3.93 50.63 -21.92
C VAL A 270 -4.26 52.06 -21.47
N ASP A 271 -3.95 52.38 -20.22
CA ASP A 271 -4.25 53.65 -19.57
C ASP A 271 -3.05 54.16 -18.74
N GLY A 272 -2.76 55.45 -18.87
CA GLY A 272 -1.64 56.12 -18.20
C GLY A 272 -2.04 57.01 -17.02
N SER A 273 -3.27 56.88 -16.50
CA SER A 273 -3.80 57.74 -15.42
C SER A 273 -3.75 57.11 -14.03
N GLY A 274 -3.16 55.91 -13.89
CA GLY A 274 -3.22 55.08 -12.68
C GLY A 274 -1.89 54.74 -12.01
N THR A 275 -1.97 54.08 -10.85
CA THR A 275 -0.84 53.50 -10.10
C THR A 275 -0.43 52.16 -10.70
N ALA A 276 0.57 52.11 -11.57
CA ALA A 276 1.18 50.88 -12.13
C ALA A 276 2.12 50.18 -11.14
N THR A 277 2.36 48.88 -11.31
CA THR A 277 3.52 48.18 -10.71
C THR A 277 4.80 48.44 -11.50
N SER A 278 4.66 48.80 -12.78
CA SER A 278 5.72 49.11 -13.74
C SER A 278 5.71 50.61 -14.15
N GLY A 279 6.31 50.96 -15.30
CA GLY A 279 6.69 52.29 -15.82
C GLY A 279 5.58 53.32 -16.11
N GLY A 280 4.43 53.22 -15.44
CA GLY A 280 3.40 54.25 -15.37
C GLY A 280 2.14 53.98 -16.20
N GLN A 281 2.08 52.90 -16.98
CA GLN A 281 0.88 52.48 -17.71
C GLN A 281 0.31 51.19 -17.12
N THR A 282 -1.00 50.95 -17.28
CA THR A 282 -1.65 49.68 -16.88
C THR A 282 -2.69 49.28 -17.90
N LEU A 283 -2.99 47.99 -17.99
CA LEU A 283 -4.15 47.51 -18.74
C LEU A 283 -5.40 47.61 -17.86
N ILE A 284 -6.40 48.37 -18.31
CA ILE A 284 -7.66 48.55 -17.58
C ILE A 284 -8.86 48.00 -18.35
N SER A 285 -9.86 47.56 -17.60
CA SER A 285 -11.19 47.22 -18.15
C SER A 285 -12.28 47.97 -17.40
N THR A 286 -13.10 48.72 -18.13
CA THR A 286 -14.22 49.53 -17.59
C THR A 286 -15.51 49.16 -18.29
N GLY A 287 -16.59 48.90 -17.53
CA GLY A 287 -17.89 48.59 -18.11
C GLY A 287 -19.06 48.64 -17.11
N ARG A 288 -20.28 48.51 -17.64
CA ARG A 288 -21.53 48.41 -16.87
C ARG A 288 -21.69 47.05 -16.19
N SER A 289 -22.61 46.93 -15.24
CA SER A 289 -22.85 45.70 -14.47
C SER A 289 -23.28 44.49 -15.30
N ASN A 290 -23.79 44.70 -16.51
CA ASN A 290 -24.24 43.66 -17.44
C ASN A 290 -23.25 43.39 -18.59
N GLU A 291 -22.05 43.97 -18.55
CA GLU A 291 -21.06 43.85 -19.63
C GLU A 291 -19.94 42.88 -19.21
N THR A 292 -19.60 41.93 -20.08
CA THR A 292 -18.42 41.07 -19.96
C THR A 292 -17.37 41.52 -20.96
N SER A 293 -16.10 41.47 -20.58
CA SER A 293 -15.00 41.80 -21.48
C SER A 293 -13.85 40.82 -21.29
N ARG A 294 -13.09 40.57 -22.36
CA ARG A 294 -11.89 39.73 -22.35
C ARG A 294 -10.83 40.34 -23.25
N ALA A 295 -9.57 40.12 -22.91
CA ALA A 295 -8.43 40.41 -23.78
C ALA A 295 -7.41 39.27 -23.65
N TRP A 296 -6.87 38.80 -24.77
CA TRP A 296 -5.99 37.62 -24.80
C TRP A 296 -4.95 37.74 -25.90
N LEU A 297 -3.90 36.93 -25.81
CA LEU A 297 -2.88 36.86 -26.85
C LEU A 297 -3.46 36.34 -28.16
N ASP A 298 -3.10 36.96 -29.28
CA ASP A 298 -3.53 36.51 -30.61
C ASP A 298 -2.97 35.11 -30.97
N ALA A 299 -1.87 34.71 -30.32
CA ALA A 299 -1.32 33.37 -30.42
C ALA A 299 -1.99 32.42 -29.40
N SER A 300 -2.57 31.33 -29.90
CA SER A 300 -3.09 30.25 -29.06
C SER A 300 -1.96 29.46 -28.40
N GLN A 301 -2.20 28.93 -27.20
CA GLN A 301 -1.17 28.31 -26.35
C GLN A 301 -1.41 26.82 -26.12
N SER A 302 -0.34 26.12 -25.72
CA SER A 302 -0.38 24.73 -25.26
C SER A 302 -1.41 24.51 -24.14
N PRO A 303 -1.97 23.31 -23.96
CA PRO A 303 -2.78 22.99 -22.78
C PRO A 303 -2.01 23.12 -21.46
N ASN A 304 -0.68 23.02 -21.48
CA ASN A 304 0.17 23.20 -20.31
C ASN A 304 0.83 24.58 -20.35
N VAL A 305 0.42 25.47 -19.45
CA VAL A 305 0.87 26.87 -19.42
C VAL A 305 0.92 27.38 -17.99
N GLU A 306 1.86 28.29 -17.74
CA GLU A 306 1.88 29.12 -16.55
C GLU A 306 1.69 30.58 -16.98
N ILE A 307 0.64 31.22 -16.47
CA ILE A 307 0.43 32.65 -16.66
C ILE A 307 0.45 33.38 -15.33
N SER A 308 0.98 34.60 -15.32
CA SER A 308 0.89 35.48 -14.17
C SER A 308 0.55 36.91 -14.57
N SER A 309 -0.09 37.65 -13.68
CA SER A 309 -0.31 39.10 -13.84
C SER A 309 -0.43 39.76 -12.48
N ALA A 310 0.04 40.99 -12.38
CA ALA A 310 -0.27 41.86 -11.25
C ALA A 310 -1.73 42.33 -11.37
N LEU A 311 -2.47 42.28 -10.27
CA LEU A 311 -3.86 42.70 -10.15
C LEU A 311 -4.04 43.64 -8.95
N PHE A 312 -4.66 44.81 -9.17
CA PHE A 312 -4.98 45.73 -8.09
C PHE A 312 -6.36 45.40 -7.47
N LEU A 313 -6.38 44.97 -6.21
CA LEU A 313 -7.59 44.48 -5.55
C LEU A 313 -8.38 45.58 -4.82
N ASP A 314 -9.05 46.48 -5.54
CA ASP A 314 -9.92 47.54 -4.97
C ASP A 314 -11.43 47.33 -5.23
N SER A 315 -11.77 46.36 -6.07
CA SER A 315 -13.11 46.20 -6.64
C SER A 315 -13.82 44.91 -6.22
N LEU A 316 -15.16 44.95 -6.10
CA LEU A 316 -16.01 43.74 -5.98
C LEU A 316 -16.14 42.99 -7.31
N LEU A 317 -15.63 43.56 -8.40
CA LEU A 317 -15.62 42.95 -9.72
C LEU A 317 -14.66 41.75 -9.75
N PRO A 318 -15.11 40.57 -10.19
CA PRO A 318 -14.21 39.45 -10.39
C PRO A 318 -13.28 39.71 -11.58
N ALA A 319 -12.00 39.86 -11.29
CA ALA A 319 -10.92 39.81 -12.28
C ALA A 319 -10.61 38.34 -12.60
N GLN A 320 -10.34 38.02 -13.87
CA GLN A 320 -10.08 36.65 -14.32
C GLN A 320 -8.70 36.54 -14.98
N MET A 321 -7.93 35.51 -14.61
CA MET A 321 -6.80 34.97 -15.37
C MET A 321 -7.31 33.78 -16.18
N ILE A 322 -7.23 33.80 -17.50
CA ILE A 322 -7.85 32.82 -18.41
C ILE A 322 -6.79 31.89 -19.00
N VAL A 323 -7.04 30.58 -18.95
CA VAL A 323 -6.25 29.55 -19.63
C VAL A 323 -7.14 28.58 -20.42
N ARG A 324 -6.58 27.96 -21.47
CA ARG A 324 -7.27 27.02 -22.36
C ARG A 324 -8.53 27.60 -23.01
N GLY A 325 -8.47 28.88 -23.39
CA GLY A 325 -9.59 29.61 -23.95
C GLY A 325 -9.96 29.22 -25.37
N GLN A 326 -11.26 29.07 -25.62
CA GLN A 326 -11.83 28.78 -26.94
C GLN A 326 -13.04 29.70 -27.17
N GLY A 327 -13.11 30.28 -28.37
CA GLY A 327 -14.20 31.19 -28.75
C GLY A 327 -14.34 32.41 -27.84
N LEU A 328 -13.20 32.96 -27.36
CA LEU A 328 -13.17 34.09 -26.42
C LEU A 328 -13.76 35.38 -27.02
N ASP A 329 -13.92 35.46 -28.34
CA ASP A 329 -14.58 36.50 -29.11
C ASP A 329 -16.10 36.31 -29.25
N THR A 330 -16.70 35.36 -28.53
CA THR A 330 -18.14 35.08 -28.56
C THR A 330 -18.81 35.26 -27.21
N ASN A 331 -20.14 35.23 -27.17
CA ASN A 331 -20.88 35.19 -25.90
C ASN A 331 -20.94 33.78 -25.26
N ALA A 332 -20.45 32.74 -25.94
CA ALA A 332 -20.47 31.35 -25.47
C ALA A 332 -19.06 30.72 -25.45
N PRO A 333 -18.09 31.30 -24.73
CA PRO A 333 -16.71 30.80 -24.70
C PRO A 333 -16.56 29.55 -23.81
N THR A 334 -15.43 28.85 -23.97
CA THR A 334 -15.01 27.75 -23.08
C THR A 334 -13.59 28.02 -22.55
N TYR A 335 -13.37 27.99 -21.24
CA TYR A 335 -12.05 28.22 -20.60
C TYR A 335 -12.03 27.85 -19.10
N TYR A 336 -10.84 27.70 -18.51
CA TYR A 336 -10.66 27.82 -17.06
C TYR A 336 -10.21 29.22 -16.67
N ALA A 337 -10.60 29.68 -15.49
CA ALA A 337 -10.05 30.92 -14.94
C ALA A 337 -9.86 30.91 -13.44
N ALA A 338 -8.76 31.52 -12.98
CA ALA A 338 -8.63 31.98 -11.60
C ALA A 338 -9.33 33.33 -11.46
N THR A 339 -10.29 33.44 -10.54
CA THR A 339 -11.07 34.66 -10.32
C THR A 339 -10.81 35.26 -8.95
N LEU A 340 -10.59 36.58 -8.90
CA LEU A 340 -10.30 37.30 -7.65
C LEU A 340 -11.17 38.56 -7.50
N THR A 341 -11.57 38.84 -6.26
CA THR A 341 -12.28 40.07 -5.85
C THR A 341 -11.65 40.67 -4.58
N ARG A 342 -11.95 41.95 -4.28
CA ARG A 342 -11.55 42.59 -3.01
C ARG A 342 -12.06 41.80 -1.80
N GLY A 343 -11.30 41.81 -0.71
CA GLY A 343 -11.44 40.87 0.40
C GLY A 343 -10.70 39.54 0.17
N LEU A 344 -10.00 39.41 -0.97
CA LEU A 344 -9.24 38.25 -1.45
C LEU A 344 -10.05 36.96 -1.31
N ASN A 345 -11.13 36.93 -2.10
CA ASN A 345 -11.87 35.73 -2.41
C ASN A 345 -11.39 35.22 -3.77
N LEU A 346 -10.65 34.12 -3.75
CA LEU A 346 -10.08 33.42 -4.89
C LEU A 346 -10.98 32.24 -5.26
N GLN A 347 -11.32 32.10 -6.54
CA GLN A 347 -11.99 30.90 -7.06
C GLN A 347 -11.27 30.39 -8.30
N ILE A 348 -11.35 29.08 -8.55
CA ILE A 348 -11.10 28.53 -9.89
C ILE A 348 -12.47 28.22 -10.47
N VAL A 349 -12.73 28.76 -11.66
CA VAL A 349 -13.97 28.54 -12.39
C VAL A 349 -13.69 27.81 -13.70
N LYS A 350 -14.63 26.94 -14.06
CA LYS A 350 -14.73 26.31 -15.37
C LYS A 350 -15.88 26.98 -16.12
N VAL A 351 -15.63 27.48 -17.33
CA VAL A 351 -16.65 28.03 -18.21
C VAL A 351 -16.74 27.13 -19.43
N GLU A 352 -17.92 26.59 -19.72
CA GLU A 352 -18.18 25.72 -20.86
C GLU A 352 -19.38 26.27 -21.65
N ASN A 353 -19.17 26.63 -22.91
CA ASN A 353 -20.18 27.25 -23.78
C ASN A 353 -20.90 28.45 -23.12
N GLY A 354 -20.16 29.26 -22.36
CA GLY A 354 -20.66 30.42 -21.62
C GLY A 354 -21.28 30.12 -20.24
N ALA A 355 -21.44 28.86 -19.86
CA ALA A 355 -21.94 28.48 -18.53
C ALA A 355 -20.78 28.31 -17.54
N GLU A 356 -20.85 28.99 -16.39
CA GLU A 356 -19.78 28.98 -15.38
C GLU A 356 -20.08 28.04 -14.21
N THR A 357 -19.07 27.29 -13.78
CA THR A 357 -19.08 26.44 -12.57
C THR A 357 -17.86 26.76 -11.71
N VAL A 358 -18.05 26.98 -10.41
CA VAL A 358 -16.95 27.13 -9.45
C VAL A 358 -16.45 25.73 -9.08
N ILE A 359 -15.18 25.44 -9.33
CA ILE A 359 -14.55 24.13 -9.08
C ILE A 359 -13.53 24.15 -7.94
N GLY A 360 -13.21 25.34 -7.40
CA GLY A 360 -12.45 25.50 -6.17
C GLY A 360 -12.61 26.92 -5.62
N SER A 361 -12.48 27.08 -4.30
CA SER A 361 -12.56 28.40 -3.66
C SER A 361 -11.66 28.51 -2.43
N LEU A 362 -11.06 29.68 -2.23
CA LEU A 362 -10.27 30.05 -1.07
C LEU A 362 -10.58 31.49 -0.67
N ARG A 363 -10.68 31.76 0.64
CA ARG A 363 -10.77 33.10 1.18
C ARG A 363 -9.63 33.36 2.16
N SER A 364 -9.00 34.53 2.10
CA SER A 364 -7.99 34.89 3.10
C SER A 364 -8.60 35.09 4.49
N VAL A 365 -7.85 34.74 5.54
CA VAL A 365 -8.27 34.85 6.95
C VAL A 365 -8.51 36.32 7.36
N GLY A 366 -7.79 37.27 6.76
CA GLY A 366 -7.98 38.70 6.95
C GLY A 366 -8.57 39.38 5.71
N TYR A 367 -9.30 40.50 5.90
CA TYR A 367 -9.78 41.30 4.79
C TYR A 367 -8.62 42.01 4.07
N PHE A 368 -8.53 41.82 2.75
CA PHE A 368 -7.45 42.36 1.93
C PHE A 368 -7.98 43.18 0.75
N SER A 369 -7.59 44.45 0.64
CA SER A 369 -8.07 45.39 -0.40
C SER A 369 -7.08 46.55 -0.59
N GLY A 370 -7.15 47.22 -1.75
CA GLY A 370 -6.42 48.44 -2.08
C GLY A 370 -4.93 48.24 -2.33
N ARG A 371 -4.50 47.03 -2.72
CA ARG A 371 -3.10 46.66 -2.94
C ARG A 371 -2.95 45.76 -4.16
N TRP A 372 -1.74 45.78 -4.74
CA TRP A 372 -1.36 44.88 -5.82
C TRP A 372 -1.01 43.48 -5.29
N VAL A 373 -1.52 42.46 -5.98
CA VAL A 373 -1.10 41.06 -5.82
C VAL A 373 -0.68 40.51 -7.16
N ARG A 374 0.28 39.59 -7.17
CA ARG A 374 0.57 38.76 -8.34
C ARG A 374 -0.27 37.50 -8.25
N VAL A 375 -1.08 37.27 -9.28
CA VAL A 375 -1.85 36.04 -9.47
C VAL A 375 -1.07 35.19 -10.46
N ASN A 376 -0.72 33.97 -10.06
CA ASN A 376 -0.08 32.99 -10.91
C ASN A 376 -1.01 31.78 -11.06
N MET A 377 -1.35 31.43 -12.29
CA MET A 377 -2.21 30.31 -12.61
C MET A 377 -1.44 29.33 -13.51
N VAL A 378 -1.37 28.08 -13.06
CA VAL A 378 -0.73 26.97 -13.78
C VAL A 378 -1.81 25.99 -14.20
N ALA A 379 -1.87 25.66 -15.49
CA ALA A 379 -2.61 24.52 -16.00
C ALA A 379 -1.60 23.46 -16.45
N GLU A 380 -1.69 22.25 -15.91
CA GLU A 380 -0.79 21.14 -16.23
C GLU A 380 -1.56 19.83 -16.19
N GLY A 381 -1.72 19.19 -17.35
CA GLY A 381 -2.51 17.96 -17.46
C GLY A 381 -3.95 18.20 -16.98
N ASP A 382 -4.35 17.48 -15.93
CA ASP A 382 -5.64 17.65 -15.25
C ASP A 382 -5.59 18.56 -14.01
N GLN A 383 -4.42 19.12 -13.67
CA GLN A 383 -4.23 19.98 -12.50
C GLN A 383 -4.33 21.45 -12.86
N LEU A 384 -5.03 22.21 -12.02
CA LEU A 384 -5.08 23.66 -12.01
C LEU A 384 -4.57 24.16 -10.66
N ARG A 385 -3.51 24.97 -10.65
CA ARG A 385 -2.90 25.51 -9.43
C ARG A 385 -2.87 27.03 -9.50
N VAL A 386 -3.19 27.69 -8.38
CA VAL A 386 -3.11 29.13 -8.24
C VAL A 386 -2.22 29.49 -7.06
N ARG A 387 -1.22 30.34 -7.31
CA ARG A 387 -0.38 30.97 -6.28
C ARG A 387 -0.70 32.47 -6.25
N ILE A 388 -0.77 33.04 -5.03
CA ILE A 388 -1.00 34.48 -4.83
C ILE A 388 0.14 35.05 -4.02
N GLN A 389 0.81 36.08 -4.56
CA GLN A 389 1.88 36.79 -3.89
C GLN A 389 1.49 38.24 -3.64
N ARG A 390 1.82 38.75 -2.45
CA ARG A 390 1.79 40.19 -2.15
C ARG A 390 3.01 40.87 -2.72
N LEU A 391 2.80 41.89 -3.56
CA LEU A 391 3.91 42.66 -4.13
C LEU A 391 4.49 43.69 -3.14
N ASP A 392 3.78 44.01 -2.05
CA ASP A 392 4.25 44.94 -1.01
C ASP A 392 5.12 44.27 0.07
N THR A 393 4.92 42.98 0.34
CA THR A 393 5.66 42.25 1.40
C THR A 393 6.34 40.96 0.92
N ASN A 394 6.21 40.58 -0.35
CA ASN A 394 6.69 39.31 -0.91
C ASN A 394 6.16 38.05 -0.19
N GLN A 395 5.01 38.16 0.50
CA GLN A 395 4.38 37.03 1.17
C GLN A 395 3.45 36.26 0.23
N TRP A 396 3.34 34.96 0.43
CA TRP A 396 2.52 34.04 -0.36
C TRP A 396 1.31 33.54 0.43
N LEU A 397 0.16 33.44 -0.22
CA LEU A 397 -1.06 32.93 0.41
C LEU A 397 -1.05 31.40 0.36
N ASN A 398 -1.16 30.74 1.51
CA ASN A 398 -1.30 29.28 1.58
C ASN A 398 -2.77 28.83 1.47
N SER A 399 -2.99 27.52 1.40
CA SER A 399 -4.31 26.88 1.29
C SER A 399 -5.24 27.08 2.49
N SER A 400 -4.73 27.52 3.64
CA SER A 400 -5.55 27.92 4.80
C SER A 400 -5.91 29.41 4.80
N GLY A 401 -5.53 30.15 3.76
CA GLY A 401 -5.83 31.58 3.61
C GLY A 401 -4.94 32.50 4.43
N GLN A 402 -3.78 32.02 4.88
CA GLN A 402 -2.78 32.76 5.65
C GLN A 402 -1.57 33.16 4.79
N TRP A 403 -0.95 34.29 5.13
CA TRP A 403 0.25 34.79 4.44
C TRP A 403 1.53 34.20 5.05
N GLN A 404 2.41 33.67 4.20
CA GLN A 404 3.67 33.03 4.55
C GLN A 404 4.84 33.71 3.82
N THR A 405 6.07 33.56 4.32
CA THR A 405 7.28 34.06 3.64
C THR A 405 7.82 33.09 2.59
N ALA A 406 7.59 31.78 2.77
CA ALA A 406 7.92 30.76 1.78
C ALA A 406 6.86 30.70 0.68
N GLU A 407 7.29 30.44 -0.55
CA GLU A 407 6.40 30.21 -1.68
C GLU A 407 5.49 28.99 -1.43
N THR A 408 4.21 29.13 -1.75
CA THR A 408 3.21 28.10 -1.51
C THR A 408 2.00 28.25 -2.44
N VAL A 409 1.30 27.13 -2.67
CA VAL A 409 0.08 27.08 -3.49
C VAL A 409 -1.11 27.52 -2.65
N ALA A 410 -1.88 28.47 -3.17
CA ALA A 410 -3.09 28.96 -2.51
C ALA A 410 -4.27 28.01 -2.77
N LEU A 411 -4.47 27.59 -4.03
CA LEU A 411 -5.61 26.75 -4.39
C LEU A 411 -5.21 25.77 -5.51
N GLN A 412 -5.61 24.51 -5.39
CA GLN A 412 -5.35 23.46 -6.38
C GLN A 412 -6.61 22.62 -6.62
N VAL A 413 -6.91 22.31 -7.88
CA VAL A 413 -8.07 21.51 -8.30
C VAL A 413 -7.66 20.55 -9.43
N THR A 414 -8.25 19.36 -9.44
CA THR A 414 -8.14 18.39 -10.56
C THR A 414 -9.42 18.43 -11.40
N ASP A 415 -9.34 18.77 -12.69
CA ASP A 415 -10.48 18.72 -13.63
C ASP A 415 -10.01 18.41 -15.07
N ARG A 416 -10.72 17.51 -15.76
CA ARG A 416 -10.40 17.00 -17.11
C ARG A 416 -11.36 17.48 -18.21
N SER A 417 -12.18 18.49 -17.95
CA SER A 417 -13.26 18.87 -18.88
C SER A 417 -12.76 19.69 -20.07
N ILE A 418 -11.73 20.53 -19.86
CA ILE A 418 -11.12 21.36 -20.92
C ILE A 418 -9.65 20.96 -21.05
N VAL A 419 -9.35 20.06 -21.99
CA VAL A 419 -8.02 19.43 -22.11
C VAL A 419 -7.17 19.95 -23.27
N ASN A 420 -7.81 20.61 -24.24
CA ASN A 420 -7.11 21.15 -25.40
C ASN A 420 -6.40 22.46 -25.02
N GLY A 421 -5.32 22.76 -25.75
CA GLY A 421 -4.74 24.10 -25.76
C GLY A 421 -5.74 25.16 -26.19
N GLY A 422 -5.38 26.41 -25.98
CA GLY A 422 -6.24 27.54 -26.28
C GLY A 422 -5.65 28.87 -25.87
N ASP A 423 -6.46 29.90 -25.99
CA ASP A 423 -6.08 31.27 -25.74
C ASP A 423 -5.86 31.53 -24.24
N VAL A 424 -4.84 32.33 -23.91
CA VAL A 424 -4.56 32.78 -22.55
C VAL A 424 -4.73 34.29 -22.45
N GLY A 425 -5.26 34.78 -21.33
CA GLY A 425 -5.52 36.20 -21.20
C GLY A 425 -6.19 36.62 -19.91
N LEU A 426 -6.88 37.74 -19.99
CA LEU A 426 -7.48 38.46 -18.87
C LEU A 426 -8.98 38.68 -19.13
N GLY A 427 -9.76 38.64 -18.06
CA GLY A 427 -11.22 38.76 -18.15
C GLY A 427 -11.83 39.65 -17.07
N ARG A 428 -12.97 40.24 -17.44
CA ARG A 428 -13.87 40.99 -16.57
C ARG A 428 -15.27 40.42 -16.71
N LYS A 429 -15.87 39.96 -15.60
CA LYS A 429 -17.25 39.45 -15.56
C LYS A 429 -18.30 40.56 -15.47
N ALA A 430 -19.47 40.31 -16.06
CA ALA A 430 -20.69 41.06 -15.81
C ALA A 430 -21.22 40.80 -14.38
N GLN A 431 -21.03 41.75 -13.47
CA GLN A 431 -21.62 41.68 -12.13
C GLN A 431 -21.86 43.07 -11.51
N TYR A 432 -20.84 43.93 -11.50
CA TYR A 432 -20.93 45.30 -10.98
C TYR A 432 -20.43 46.31 -12.04
N ALA A 433 -20.70 47.60 -11.85
CA ALA A 433 -20.06 48.65 -12.61
C ALA A 433 -18.74 49.04 -11.93
N GLY A 434 -17.69 49.32 -12.72
CA GLY A 434 -16.40 49.74 -12.17
C GLY A 434 -15.22 49.40 -13.07
N THR A 435 -14.01 49.60 -12.53
CA THR A 435 -12.73 49.43 -13.23
C THR A 435 -11.94 48.27 -12.63
N LEU A 436 -11.33 47.44 -13.47
CA LEU A 436 -10.27 46.50 -13.11
C LEU A 436 -8.93 47.01 -13.65
N ARG A 437 -7.83 46.71 -12.97
CA ARG A 437 -6.47 47.10 -13.37
C ARG A 437 -5.52 45.89 -13.30
N PHE A 438 -4.84 45.65 -14.40
CA PHE A 438 -3.84 44.60 -14.58
C PHE A 438 -2.52 45.22 -15.03
N ASP A 439 -1.42 44.58 -14.65
CA ASP A 439 -0.07 44.98 -15.03
C ASP A 439 0.82 43.72 -15.06
N ASP A 440 2.03 43.82 -15.61
CA ASP A 440 3.06 42.77 -15.65
C ASP A 440 2.51 41.38 -16.03
N PHE A 441 1.80 41.26 -17.16
CA PHE A 441 1.34 39.97 -17.66
C PHE A 441 2.53 39.15 -18.16
N VAL A 442 2.69 37.94 -17.64
CA VAL A 442 3.73 37.00 -18.04
C VAL A 442 3.09 35.70 -18.47
N LEU A 443 3.54 35.16 -19.60
CA LEU A 443 3.31 33.80 -20.03
C LEU A 443 4.67 33.08 -20.01
N LEU A 444 4.73 32.01 -19.22
CA LEU A 444 5.82 31.04 -19.21
C LEU A 444 5.29 29.74 -19.81
N GLY A 445 6.00 29.20 -20.81
CA GLY A 445 5.67 27.88 -21.33
C GLY A 445 5.98 26.82 -20.28
N HIS A 446 4.97 26.12 -19.76
CA HIS A 446 5.21 24.99 -18.85
C HIS A 446 5.71 23.80 -19.66
N GLN A 447 7.01 23.50 -19.58
CA GLN A 447 7.51 22.22 -20.06
C GLN A 447 7.08 21.16 -19.05
N ALA A 448 6.31 20.16 -19.52
CA ALA A 448 6.12 18.95 -18.73
C ALA A 448 7.52 18.40 -18.41
N ASP A 449 7.74 17.97 -17.16
CA ASP A 449 8.97 17.24 -16.86
C ASP A 449 9.02 16.01 -17.77
N VAL A 450 10.15 15.82 -18.43
CA VAL A 450 10.44 14.67 -19.31
C VAL A 450 11.70 13.93 -18.86
N ASP A 451 12.36 14.41 -17.80
CA ASP A 451 13.48 13.71 -17.21
C ASP A 451 12.93 12.54 -16.39
N ASP A 452 13.38 11.33 -16.68
CA ASP A 452 13.07 10.20 -15.80
C ASP A 452 13.75 10.41 -14.44
N PRO A 453 13.09 10.03 -13.33
CA PRO A 453 13.73 10.03 -12.03
C PRO A 453 15.08 9.30 -12.05
N VAL A 454 16.14 9.95 -11.57
CA VAL A 454 17.43 9.28 -11.41
C VAL A 454 17.38 8.44 -10.14
N VAL A 455 17.45 7.12 -10.30
CA VAL A 455 17.43 6.15 -9.21
C VAL A 455 18.82 5.52 -9.06
N VAL A 456 19.36 5.53 -7.85
CA VAL A 456 20.61 4.83 -7.50
C VAL A 456 20.37 3.97 -6.26
N ILE A 457 20.61 2.66 -6.37
CA ILE A 457 20.62 1.76 -5.20
C ILE A 457 21.97 1.95 -4.49
N ASN A 458 21.94 2.46 -3.26
CA ASN A 458 23.12 2.70 -2.45
C ASN A 458 23.53 1.45 -1.66
N THR A 459 22.55 0.73 -1.12
CA THR A 459 22.73 -0.48 -0.34
C THR A 459 21.65 -1.48 -0.75
N PRO A 460 21.94 -2.80 -0.81
CA PRO A 460 23.28 -3.40 -0.82
C PRO A 460 24.11 -2.97 -2.03
N ALA A 461 25.44 -3.14 -2.00
CA ALA A 461 26.27 -2.98 -3.19
C ALA A 461 25.94 -4.06 -4.24
N PRO A 462 26.14 -3.81 -5.55
CA PRO A 462 25.87 -4.79 -6.59
C PRO A 462 26.63 -6.11 -6.37
N ASN A 463 25.97 -7.25 -6.61
CA ASN A 463 26.53 -8.61 -6.51
C ASN A 463 27.00 -9.02 -5.11
N VAL A 464 26.53 -8.35 -4.05
CA VAL A 464 26.84 -8.78 -2.67
C VAL A 464 26.09 -10.07 -2.33
N THR A 465 26.72 -10.89 -1.48
CA THR A 465 26.03 -11.93 -0.72
C THR A 465 25.53 -11.31 0.58
N ALA A 466 24.22 -11.34 0.80
CA ALA A 466 23.56 -10.85 2.00
C ALA A 466 22.90 -11.99 2.78
N ALA A 467 22.69 -11.77 4.07
CA ALA A 467 22.08 -12.72 4.99
C ALA A 467 21.36 -11.95 6.12
N GLY A 468 20.34 -12.55 6.72
CA GLY A 468 19.60 -11.92 7.81
C GLY A 468 18.84 -10.66 7.38
N SER A 469 18.95 -9.59 8.17
CA SER A 469 18.29 -8.32 7.87
C SER A 469 19.02 -7.57 6.75
N VAL A 470 18.35 -7.36 5.62
CA VAL A 470 18.88 -6.68 4.43
C VAL A 470 18.17 -5.34 4.26
N THR A 471 18.93 -4.25 4.42
CA THR A 471 18.45 -2.89 4.13
C THR A 471 18.78 -2.49 2.70
N VAL A 472 17.74 -2.17 1.94
CA VAL A 472 17.83 -1.59 0.62
C VAL A 472 17.61 -0.08 0.74
N SER A 473 18.64 0.71 0.46
CA SER A 473 18.52 2.17 0.45
C SER A 473 18.77 2.70 -0.95
N ALA A 474 18.01 3.72 -1.35
CA ALA A 474 18.13 4.33 -2.67
C ALA A 474 18.13 5.86 -2.61
N SER A 475 18.98 6.47 -3.43
CA SER A 475 18.92 7.89 -3.76
C SER A 475 18.02 8.05 -4.98
N VAL A 476 16.98 8.86 -4.85
CA VAL A 476 16.08 9.18 -5.96
C VAL A 476 16.01 10.69 -6.09
N THR A 477 16.38 11.21 -7.25
CA THR A 477 16.35 12.64 -7.55
C THR A 477 15.66 12.88 -8.87
N ASP A 478 14.82 13.88 -8.91
CA ASP A 478 14.04 14.23 -10.08
C ASP A 478 13.74 15.74 -10.04
N PRO A 479 14.01 16.51 -11.11
CA PRO A 479 13.78 17.96 -11.14
C PRO A 479 12.31 18.37 -10.96
N GLY A 480 11.34 17.64 -11.51
CA GLY A 480 9.89 17.87 -11.36
C GLY A 480 9.29 17.27 -10.08
N GLY A 481 10.08 16.44 -9.41
CA GLY A 481 9.85 15.92 -8.08
C GLY A 481 9.26 14.52 -8.09
N VAL A 482 9.78 13.70 -7.18
CA VAL A 482 9.37 12.29 -7.02
C VAL A 482 7.95 12.22 -6.45
N GLN A 483 7.06 11.51 -7.15
CA GLN A 483 5.72 11.16 -6.66
C GLN A 483 5.75 9.89 -5.81
N ARG A 484 6.51 8.86 -6.23
CA ARG A 484 6.49 7.54 -5.59
C ARG A 484 7.73 6.72 -5.92
N VAL A 485 8.22 5.93 -4.97
CA VAL A 485 9.32 4.97 -5.16
C VAL A 485 8.85 3.58 -4.74
N GLU A 486 9.11 2.58 -5.55
CA GLU A 486 8.84 1.17 -5.29
C GLU A 486 10.14 0.39 -5.17
N PHE A 487 10.22 -0.50 -4.19
CA PHE A 487 11.27 -1.49 -4.05
C PHE A 487 10.72 -2.85 -4.47
N LEU A 488 11.42 -3.57 -5.34
CA LEU A 488 10.98 -4.83 -5.91
C LEU A 488 12.05 -5.90 -5.79
N LEU A 489 11.62 -7.15 -5.57
CA LEU A 489 12.47 -8.33 -5.56
C LEU A 489 11.89 -9.37 -6.53
N ASN A 490 12.64 -9.76 -7.56
CA ASN A 490 12.18 -10.59 -8.68
C ASN A 490 10.90 -10.06 -9.35
N GLY A 491 10.82 -8.74 -9.52
CA GLY A 491 9.68 -8.07 -10.15
C GLY A 491 8.44 -7.90 -9.26
N VAL A 492 8.46 -8.42 -8.02
CA VAL A 492 7.36 -8.26 -7.05
C VAL A 492 7.62 -7.02 -6.20
N VAL A 493 6.67 -6.09 -6.15
CA VAL A 493 6.73 -4.91 -5.27
C VAL A 493 6.69 -5.36 -3.81
N ARG A 494 7.71 -4.96 -3.05
CA ARG A 494 7.88 -5.26 -1.62
C ARG A 494 7.61 -4.06 -0.73
N ALA A 495 7.93 -2.86 -1.19
CA ALA A 495 7.63 -1.62 -0.49
C ALA A 495 7.31 -0.50 -1.48
N THR A 496 6.51 0.47 -1.03
CA THR A 496 6.20 1.71 -1.76
C THR A 496 6.35 2.89 -0.81
N MET A 497 7.04 3.94 -1.23
CA MET A 497 7.31 5.13 -0.45
C MET A 497 6.95 6.37 -1.24
N LEU A 498 6.25 7.32 -0.61
CA LEU A 498 5.85 8.58 -1.24
C LEU A 498 6.81 9.73 -0.91
N GLN A 499 7.65 9.55 0.11
CA GLN A 499 8.61 10.55 0.60
C GLN A 499 9.88 9.86 1.10
N GLY A 500 11.01 10.57 1.03
CA GLY A 500 12.30 10.07 1.50
C GLY A 500 12.50 10.24 3.02
N PRO A 501 13.52 9.58 3.63
CA PRO A 501 14.53 8.75 2.98
C PRO A 501 13.97 7.43 2.43
N PHE A 502 14.36 7.06 1.20
CA PHE A 502 13.87 5.86 0.53
C PHE A 502 14.68 4.64 0.99
N SER A 503 14.15 3.88 1.95
CA SER A 503 14.84 2.73 2.52
C SER A 503 13.87 1.63 2.93
N TRP A 504 14.02 0.44 2.34
CA TRP A 504 13.25 -0.75 2.65
C TRP A 504 14.14 -1.81 3.29
N THR A 505 13.79 -2.28 4.50
CA THR A 505 14.48 -3.39 5.16
C THR A 505 13.59 -4.63 5.13
N PHE A 506 14.17 -5.78 4.80
CA PHE A 506 13.50 -7.08 4.87
C PHE A 506 14.42 -8.15 5.46
N ASP A 507 13.84 -9.20 6.00
CA ASP A 507 14.60 -10.36 6.47
C ASP A 507 14.74 -11.41 5.35
N SER A 508 15.98 -11.68 4.94
CA SER A 508 16.28 -12.66 3.90
C SER A 508 16.14 -14.11 4.34
N ARG A 509 16.07 -14.40 5.64
CA ARG A 509 15.98 -15.78 6.16
C ARG A 509 14.65 -16.47 5.82
N GLY A 510 13.59 -15.68 5.60
CA GLY A 510 12.30 -16.19 5.12
C GLY A 510 12.30 -16.55 3.63
N LEU A 511 13.37 -16.22 2.90
CA LEU A 511 13.51 -16.50 1.47
C LEU A 511 14.45 -17.69 1.23
N PRO A 512 14.23 -18.49 0.17
CA PRO A 512 15.22 -19.46 -0.26
C PRO A 512 16.59 -18.83 -0.54
N ASP A 513 17.68 -19.51 -0.16
CA ASP A 513 19.02 -19.10 -0.56
C ASP A 513 19.15 -19.17 -2.09
N GLY A 514 19.78 -18.17 -2.70
CA GLY A 514 19.79 -18.06 -4.16
C GLY A 514 20.07 -16.66 -4.67
N THR A 515 19.87 -16.47 -5.97
CA THR A 515 20.10 -15.18 -6.64
C THR A 515 18.76 -14.49 -6.94
N TYR A 516 18.67 -13.22 -6.58
CA TYR A 516 17.50 -12.37 -6.74
C TYR A 516 17.82 -11.12 -7.55
N THR A 517 16.81 -10.61 -8.24
CA THR A 517 16.85 -9.32 -8.94
C THR A 517 16.24 -8.26 -8.03
N LEU A 518 17.06 -7.36 -7.52
CA LEU A 518 16.64 -6.21 -6.74
C LEU A 518 16.43 -5.02 -7.68
N MET A 519 15.24 -4.43 -7.69
CA MET A 519 14.90 -3.28 -8.52
C MET A 519 14.30 -2.17 -7.66
N VAL A 520 14.70 -0.93 -7.91
CA VAL A 520 14.05 0.26 -7.37
C VAL A 520 13.49 1.04 -8.55
N ARG A 521 12.20 1.37 -8.49
CA ARG A 521 11.46 2.07 -9.53
C ARG A 521 10.86 3.34 -8.96
N ALA A 522 11.15 4.49 -9.54
CA ALA A 522 10.60 5.77 -9.12
C ALA A 522 9.69 6.36 -10.19
N TYR A 523 8.68 7.09 -9.75
CA TYR A 523 7.72 7.83 -10.55
C TYR A 523 7.82 9.30 -10.16
N ASP A 524 7.90 10.19 -11.14
CA ASP A 524 7.75 11.62 -10.89
C ASP A 524 6.26 12.03 -10.91
N ARG A 525 6.01 13.34 -10.82
CA ARG A 525 4.65 13.90 -10.87
C ARG A 525 4.09 14.02 -12.28
N SER A 526 4.92 13.91 -13.30
CA SER A 526 4.56 13.99 -14.72
C SER A 526 4.32 12.62 -15.35
N GLY A 527 4.58 11.54 -14.62
CA GLY A 527 4.37 10.15 -14.99
C GLY A 527 5.61 9.44 -15.54
N ASN A 528 6.79 10.08 -15.55
CA ASN A 528 8.06 9.51 -15.98
C ASN A 528 8.55 8.46 -14.97
N ILE A 529 9.36 7.50 -15.44
CA ILE A 529 9.71 6.31 -14.66
C ILE A 529 11.21 6.06 -14.67
N GLY A 530 11.83 6.31 -13.53
CA GLY A 530 13.22 5.94 -13.25
C GLY A 530 13.35 4.50 -12.75
N VAL A 531 14.36 3.76 -13.21
CA VAL A 531 14.62 2.40 -12.72
C VAL A 531 16.11 2.17 -12.47
N SER A 532 16.43 1.56 -11.33
CA SER A 532 17.74 0.95 -11.06
C SER A 532 17.57 -0.52 -10.72
N THR A 533 18.41 -1.39 -11.29
CA THR A 533 18.37 -2.84 -11.06
C THR A 533 19.76 -3.39 -10.74
N GLN A 534 19.84 -4.31 -9.78
CA GLN A 534 21.06 -5.06 -9.49
C GLN A 534 20.76 -6.47 -8.98
N THR A 535 21.78 -7.33 -9.03
CA THR A 535 21.72 -8.69 -8.49
C THR A 535 22.03 -8.71 -7.00
N LEU A 536 21.25 -9.49 -6.24
CA LEU A 536 21.44 -9.77 -4.82
C LEU A 536 21.53 -11.28 -4.61
N ARG A 537 22.60 -11.78 -4.00
CA ARG A 537 22.70 -13.19 -3.60
C ARG A 537 22.33 -13.31 -2.13
N LEU A 538 21.45 -14.25 -1.78
CA LEU A 538 21.09 -14.57 -0.41
C LEU A 538 21.76 -15.89 0.01
N ASP A 539 22.42 -15.88 1.17
CA ASP A 539 23.00 -17.07 1.81
C ASP A 539 22.79 -16.98 3.33
N ASN A 540 21.73 -17.59 3.81
CA ASN A 540 21.37 -17.57 5.24
C ASN A 540 21.96 -18.76 6.01
N SER A 541 22.88 -19.54 5.45
CA SER A 541 23.39 -20.78 6.06
C SER A 541 23.92 -20.57 7.49
N SER A 542 24.62 -19.45 7.76
CA SER A 542 25.15 -19.11 9.08
C SER A 542 24.11 -18.47 10.03
N GLN A 543 22.91 -18.20 9.55
CA GLN A 543 21.85 -17.48 10.27
C GLN A 543 20.67 -18.41 10.63
N ARG A 544 20.72 -19.68 10.19
CA ARG A 544 19.69 -20.69 10.46
C ARG A 544 19.62 -21.02 11.96
N PRO A 545 18.44 -21.33 12.49
CA PRO A 545 18.30 -21.79 13.87
C PRO A 545 19.18 -23.01 14.15
N ALA A 546 19.83 -23.05 15.31
CA ALA A 546 20.46 -24.28 15.77
C ALA A 546 19.38 -25.34 16.04
N ILE A 547 19.58 -26.55 15.55
CA ILE A 547 18.71 -27.68 15.84
C ILE A 547 19.26 -28.36 17.11
N PRO A 548 18.53 -28.34 18.24
CA PRO A 548 19.02 -28.94 19.48
C PRO A 548 19.10 -30.45 19.33
N GLU A 549 20.02 -31.08 20.05
CA GLU A 549 19.99 -32.53 20.20
C GLU A 549 18.95 -32.90 21.27
N ILE A 550 17.87 -33.55 20.86
CA ILE A 550 16.82 -34.00 21.78
C ILE A 550 17.09 -35.46 22.17
N PRO A 551 17.29 -35.75 23.48
CA PRO A 551 17.45 -37.12 23.97
C PRO A 551 16.31 -38.02 23.52
N ARG A 552 16.64 -39.27 23.22
CA ARG A 552 15.67 -40.26 22.74
C ARG A 552 15.42 -41.31 23.79
N LYS A 553 14.14 -41.58 24.05
CA LYS A 553 13.69 -42.71 24.86
C LYS A 553 13.56 -43.98 24.02
N TYR A 554 13.16 -43.85 22.75
CA TYR A 554 13.09 -44.95 21.79
C TYR A 554 13.91 -44.67 20.53
N SER A 555 14.45 -45.74 19.93
CA SER A 555 15.22 -45.67 18.68
C SER A 555 14.33 -45.63 17.43
N HIS A 556 13.13 -46.19 17.52
CA HIS A 556 12.21 -46.42 16.39
C HIS A 556 11.09 -45.37 16.26
N ILE A 557 10.87 -44.55 17.29
CA ILE A 557 9.84 -43.51 17.33
C ILE A 557 10.26 -42.40 18.28
N ARG A 558 9.79 -41.16 18.02
CA ARG A 558 9.86 -40.08 19.01
C ARG A 558 8.47 -39.61 19.40
N VAL A 559 8.28 -39.23 20.65
CA VAL A 559 6.97 -38.83 21.19
C VAL A 559 7.04 -37.46 21.85
N ALA A 560 6.10 -36.59 21.46
CA ALA A 560 5.92 -35.28 22.05
C ALA A 560 4.61 -35.20 22.83
N GLN A 561 4.60 -34.40 23.90
CA GLN A 561 3.43 -34.19 24.74
C GLN A 561 3.09 -32.71 24.89
N LEU A 562 1.79 -32.40 24.87
CA LEU A 562 1.23 -31.10 25.18
C LEU A 562 0.60 -31.14 26.59
N ALA A 563 1.12 -30.31 27.50
CA ALA A 563 0.77 -30.22 28.92
C ALA A 563 0.74 -28.73 29.41
N TYR A 564 0.10 -27.85 28.64
CA TYR A 564 0.14 -26.38 28.85
C TYR A 564 -1.09 -25.78 29.54
N SER A 565 -2.19 -26.52 29.66
CA SER A 565 -3.46 -26.05 30.21
C SER A 565 -3.70 -26.63 31.61
N ALA A 566 -4.87 -27.23 31.85
CA ALA A 566 -5.33 -27.87 33.08
C ALA A 566 -4.89 -29.34 33.23
N THR A 567 -3.99 -29.84 32.38
CA THR A 567 -3.56 -31.24 32.33
C THR A 567 -3.17 -31.77 33.73
N PRO A 568 -3.80 -32.84 34.22
CA PRO A 568 -3.36 -33.50 35.44
C PRO A 568 -1.99 -34.15 35.21
N VAL A 569 -0.97 -33.71 35.95
CA VAL A 569 0.36 -34.33 35.93
C VAL A 569 0.52 -35.17 37.20
N GLY A 570 0.19 -36.47 37.11
CA GLY A 570 0.34 -37.45 38.18
C GLY A 570 1.49 -38.43 37.94
N GLU A 571 1.53 -39.53 38.70
CA GLU A 571 2.60 -40.54 38.57
C GLU A 571 2.63 -41.22 37.19
N PHE A 572 1.47 -41.37 36.54
CA PHE A 572 1.42 -41.96 35.19
C PHE A 572 2.15 -41.06 34.19
N GLU A 573 1.83 -39.77 34.17
CA GLU A 573 2.51 -38.79 33.32
C GLU A 573 4.00 -38.68 33.68
N ALA A 574 4.34 -38.68 34.98
CA ALA A 574 5.73 -38.67 35.44
C ALA A 574 6.54 -39.87 34.91
N GLU A 575 5.94 -41.06 34.89
CA GLU A 575 6.57 -42.26 34.33
C GLU A 575 6.73 -42.19 32.82
N LEU A 576 5.78 -41.59 32.10
CA LEU A 576 5.92 -41.34 30.67
C LEU A 576 7.09 -40.38 30.38
N TYR A 577 7.31 -39.33 31.17
CA TYR A 577 8.47 -38.45 30.99
C TYR A 577 9.79 -39.18 31.18
N ARG A 578 9.88 -40.08 32.18
CA ARG A 578 11.08 -40.89 32.42
C ARG A 578 11.40 -41.80 31.24
N THR A 579 10.38 -42.45 30.69
CA THR A 579 10.57 -43.65 29.85
C THR A 579 10.17 -43.53 28.40
N SER A 580 9.36 -42.53 28.02
CA SER A 580 8.60 -42.57 26.76
C SER A 580 8.48 -41.23 26.02
N ILE A 581 8.47 -40.10 26.73
CA ILE A 581 8.29 -38.76 26.14
C ILE A 581 9.64 -38.07 25.95
N ASP A 582 9.88 -37.63 24.73
CA ASP A 582 11.14 -36.98 24.31
C ASP A 582 11.04 -35.45 24.34
N LEU A 583 9.83 -34.87 24.27
CA LEU A 583 9.60 -33.42 24.22
C LEU A 583 8.29 -33.05 24.91
N VAL A 584 8.29 -32.01 25.75
CA VAL A 584 7.07 -31.51 26.40
C VAL A 584 6.85 -30.02 26.12
N VAL A 585 5.64 -29.67 25.72
CA VAL A 585 5.14 -28.28 25.71
C VAL A 585 4.33 -28.07 26.98
N ALA A 586 4.82 -27.24 27.88
CA ALA A 586 4.47 -27.24 29.30
C ALA A 586 3.99 -25.86 29.79
N SER A 587 3.08 -25.89 30.77
CA SER A 587 2.82 -24.71 31.60
C SER A 587 3.92 -24.56 32.64
N GLN A 588 4.39 -23.34 32.90
CA GLN A 588 5.44 -23.06 33.89
C GLN A 588 5.13 -23.64 35.28
N ARG A 589 3.85 -23.73 35.65
CA ARG A 589 3.42 -24.29 36.94
C ARG A 589 3.75 -25.79 37.14
N PHE A 590 4.14 -26.49 36.09
CA PHE A 590 4.50 -27.90 36.11
C PHE A 590 6.01 -28.15 36.01
N PHE A 591 6.82 -27.08 35.96
CA PHE A 591 8.26 -27.20 35.72
C PHE A 591 8.97 -28.02 36.79
N ASP A 592 8.71 -27.75 38.07
CA ASP A 592 9.25 -28.53 39.19
C ASP A 592 8.94 -30.03 39.05
N THR A 593 7.73 -30.38 38.57
CA THR A 593 7.33 -31.76 38.35
C THR A 593 8.11 -32.40 37.19
N PHE A 594 8.34 -31.66 36.11
CA PHE A 594 9.12 -32.15 34.97
C PHE A 594 10.60 -32.31 35.32
N GLU A 595 11.19 -31.33 36.00
CA GLU A 595 12.57 -31.38 36.49
C GLU A 595 12.81 -32.56 37.42
N ALA A 596 11.87 -32.84 38.32
CA ALA A 596 11.97 -33.99 39.21
C ALA A 596 11.83 -35.34 38.48
N ALA A 597 11.06 -35.40 37.39
CA ALA A 597 10.76 -36.64 36.68
C ALA A 597 11.79 -36.97 35.59
N SER A 598 12.17 -36.01 34.74
CA SER A 598 13.08 -36.20 33.61
C SER A 598 13.74 -34.86 33.25
N PRO A 599 14.81 -34.45 33.96
CA PRO A 599 15.47 -33.15 33.75
C PRO A 599 16.09 -33.01 32.35
N ASP A 600 16.38 -34.13 31.69
CA ASP A 600 16.94 -34.16 30.34
C ASP A 600 15.88 -34.03 29.23
N THR A 601 14.58 -34.04 29.56
CA THR A 601 13.50 -33.88 28.56
C THR A 601 13.26 -32.40 28.31
N PRO A 602 13.46 -31.88 27.08
CA PRO A 602 13.24 -30.47 26.78
C PRO A 602 11.81 -30.01 27.10
N LYS A 603 11.71 -28.84 27.74
CA LYS A 603 10.46 -28.21 28.13
C LYS A 603 10.29 -26.84 27.49
N LEU A 604 9.19 -26.66 26.77
CA LEU A 604 8.88 -25.42 26.04
C LEU A 604 7.66 -24.71 26.64
N VAL A 605 7.72 -23.39 26.81
CA VAL A 605 6.58 -22.59 27.30
C VAL A 605 5.69 -22.17 26.13
N TYR A 606 4.38 -22.31 26.33
CA TYR A 606 3.37 -21.79 25.40
C TYR A 606 3.36 -20.26 25.35
N THR A 607 3.40 -19.69 24.16
CA THR A 607 3.19 -18.26 23.87
C THR A 607 2.43 -18.08 22.55
N ASN A 608 2.08 -16.84 22.19
CA ASN A 608 1.37 -16.50 20.95
C ASN A 608 1.82 -15.13 20.42
N LEU A 609 2.07 -15.05 19.10
CA LEU A 609 2.50 -13.82 18.41
C LEU A 609 1.51 -13.32 17.34
N SER A 610 0.43 -14.05 17.09
CA SER A 610 -0.53 -13.74 16.01
C SER A 610 -1.63 -12.77 16.44
N ASN A 611 -1.86 -12.65 17.76
CA ASN A 611 -2.84 -11.74 18.32
C ASN A 611 -2.46 -11.22 19.71
N LEU A 612 -2.87 -9.98 19.99
CA LEU A 612 -2.73 -9.34 21.29
C LEU A 612 -4.03 -9.40 22.08
N TYR A 613 -3.94 -9.88 23.31
CA TYR A 613 -5.06 -9.96 24.24
C TYR A 613 -4.57 -9.91 25.69
N LEU A 614 -5.44 -9.44 26.59
CA LEU A 614 -5.17 -9.37 28.03
C LEU A 614 -3.79 -8.72 28.33
N ASN A 615 -2.92 -9.43 29.04
CA ASN A 615 -1.62 -8.93 29.46
C ASN A 615 -0.69 -8.64 28.28
N LEU A 616 -0.79 -9.39 27.16
CA LEU A 616 0.02 -9.12 25.96
C LEU A 616 -0.36 -7.77 25.33
N LEU A 617 -1.65 -7.41 25.36
CA LEU A 617 -2.09 -6.10 24.90
C LEU A 617 -1.49 -4.99 25.77
N THR A 618 -1.62 -5.08 27.09
CA THR A 618 -1.12 -4.02 27.98
C THR A 618 0.41 -3.94 28.00
N ASP A 619 1.11 -5.06 27.77
CA ASP A 619 2.56 -5.11 27.65
C ASP A 619 3.07 -4.37 26.40
N TRP A 620 2.45 -4.61 25.23
CA TRP A 620 2.74 -3.83 24.02
C TRP A 620 2.50 -2.34 24.24
N LEU A 621 1.36 -1.96 24.81
CA LEU A 621 1.02 -0.54 25.02
C LEU A 621 2.04 0.15 25.95
N ALA A 622 2.49 -0.54 27.00
CA ALA A 622 3.53 -0.03 27.89
C ALA A 622 4.90 0.09 27.20
N TYR A 623 5.24 -0.88 26.34
CA TYR A 623 6.46 -0.81 25.53
C TYR A 623 6.42 0.38 24.57
N ALA A 624 5.32 0.56 23.84
CA ALA A 624 5.14 1.65 22.89
C ALA A 624 5.34 3.02 23.56
N ASP A 625 4.70 3.23 24.72
CA ASP A 625 4.89 4.44 25.53
C ASP A 625 6.35 4.67 25.91
N SER A 626 7.05 3.60 26.34
CA SER A 626 8.44 3.69 26.80
C SER A 626 9.43 4.03 25.69
N LYS A 627 9.12 3.64 24.45
CA LYS A 627 9.95 3.88 23.26
C LYS A 627 9.51 5.12 22.48
N GLY A 628 8.40 5.76 22.86
CA GLY A 628 7.85 6.92 22.15
C GLY A 628 7.37 6.58 20.74
N VAL A 629 6.96 5.32 20.50
CA VAL A 629 6.37 4.87 19.23
C VAL A 629 4.85 4.85 19.34
N SER A 630 4.15 4.86 18.20
CA SER A 630 2.69 4.85 18.25
C SER A 630 2.18 3.51 18.79
N ARG A 631 1.22 3.58 19.73
CA ARG A 631 0.50 2.40 20.23
C ARG A 631 -0.23 1.64 19.12
N GLU A 632 -0.54 2.30 18.01
CA GLU A 632 -1.26 1.70 16.89
C GLU A 632 -0.38 0.84 15.97
N GLU A 633 0.96 0.84 16.13
CA GLU A 633 1.86 0.11 15.22
C GLU A 633 1.67 -1.41 15.23
N ALA A 634 1.15 -1.99 16.32
CA ALA A 634 0.90 -3.43 16.42
C ALA A 634 -0.42 -3.88 15.80
N PHE A 635 -1.24 -2.98 15.25
CA PHE A 635 -2.59 -3.31 14.83
C PHE A 635 -2.83 -3.04 13.35
N TYR A 636 -3.77 -3.80 12.79
CA TYR A 636 -4.44 -3.47 11.54
C TYR A 636 -5.70 -2.67 11.82
N HIS A 637 -6.04 -1.71 10.95
CA HIS A 637 -7.22 -0.86 11.08
C HIS A 637 -8.15 -0.99 9.88
N VAL A 638 -9.45 -1.10 10.14
CA VAL A 638 -10.47 -1.16 9.08
C VAL A 638 -10.68 0.22 8.46
N GLU A 639 -10.65 0.28 7.13
CA GLU A 639 -10.99 1.49 6.37
C GLU A 639 -12.49 1.61 6.11
N GLN A 640 -13.25 0.56 6.35
CA GLN A 640 -14.71 0.55 6.23
C GLN A 640 -15.32 -0.22 7.40
N ALA A 641 -16.54 0.17 7.80
CA ALA A 641 -17.27 -0.54 8.84
C ALA A 641 -17.33 -2.04 8.51
N THR A 642 -16.77 -2.88 9.38
CA THR A 642 -16.52 -4.29 9.09
C THR A 642 -17.22 -5.17 10.14
N ALA A 643 -18.08 -6.07 9.68
CA ALA A 643 -18.77 -7.01 10.56
C ALA A 643 -17.77 -8.02 11.17
N PHE A 644 -18.00 -8.39 12.44
CA PHE A 644 -17.25 -9.46 13.09
C PHE A 644 -18.19 -10.46 13.76
N PHE A 645 -17.70 -11.67 13.98
CA PHE A 645 -18.33 -12.68 14.81
C PHE A 645 -17.31 -13.34 15.73
N GLY A 646 -17.76 -13.72 16.92
CA GLY A 646 -16.99 -14.50 17.89
C GLY A 646 -17.79 -15.72 18.32
N ASP A 647 -17.21 -16.91 18.13
CA ASP A 647 -17.80 -18.21 18.47
C ASP A 647 -17.02 -18.93 19.58
N SER A 648 -15.91 -18.35 20.04
CA SER A 648 -15.16 -18.83 21.19
C SER A 648 -15.83 -18.47 22.51
N PRO A 649 -15.70 -19.29 23.59
CA PRO A 649 -16.02 -18.89 24.96
C PRO A 649 -15.28 -17.64 25.44
N SER A 650 -14.13 -17.31 24.82
CA SER A 650 -13.38 -16.06 25.07
C SER A 650 -14.00 -14.84 24.38
N SER A 651 -15.04 -15.02 23.56
CA SER A 651 -15.76 -13.94 22.87
C SER A 651 -16.75 -13.30 23.82
N VAL A 652 -16.37 -12.16 24.38
CA VAL A 652 -17.19 -11.37 25.30
C VAL A 652 -17.17 -9.91 24.86
N PRO A 653 -18.29 -9.17 24.91
CA PRO A 653 -18.30 -7.73 24.73
C PRO A 653 -17.41 -7.06 25.77
N VAL A 654 -16.62 -6.08 25.35
CA VAL A 654 -15.60 -5.40 26.16
C VAL A 654 -16.00 -3.95 26.34
N THR A 655 -16.75 -3.69 27.40
CA THR A 655 -17.10 -2.31 27.82
C THR A 655 -16.49 -1.94 29.17
N TRP A 656 -15.79 -2.87 29.84
CA TRP A 656 -15.30 -2.66 31.19
C TRP A 656 -13.93 -2.00 31.27
N LEU A 657 -13.61 -1.55 32.48
CA LEU A 657 -12.30 -1.00 32.83
C LEU A 657 -11.26 -2.12 33.04
N TRP A 658 -9.99 -1.75 32.86
CA TRP A 658 -8.83 -2.61 33.11
C TRP A 658 -8.18 -2.39 34.47
N ASN A 659 -8.49 -1.27 35.11
CA ASN A 659 -8.20 -1.06 36.51
C ASN A 659 -9.34 -0.29 37.18
N ALA A 660 -9.70 -0.68 38.39
CA ALA A 660 -10.52 0.12 39.28
C ALA A 660 -10.04 -0.10 40.71
N ALA A 661 -9.77 0.98 41.43
CA ALA A 661 -9.29 0.92 42.81
C ALA A 661 -9.83 2.09 43.63
N ARG A 662 -9.82 1.97 44.95
CA ARG A 662 -10.13 3.07 45.86
C ARG A 662 -9.05 3.21 46.93
N GLY A 663 -8.64 4.44 47.21
CA GLY A 663 -7.68 4.72 48.26
C GLY A 663 -7.57 6.21 48.55
N SER A 664 -6.49 6.61 49.20
CA SER A 664 -6.24 8.02 49.51
C SER A 664 -6.02 8.84 48.23
N ALA A 665 -6.53 10.07 48.21
CA ALA A 665 -6.28 11.04 47.14
C ALA A 665 -5.02 11.91 47.40
N ASN A 666 -4.42 11.78 48.58
CA ASN A 666 -3.23 12.53 48.98
C ASN A 666 -2.01 12.07 48.18
N PRO A 667 -1.31 12.96 47.45
CA PRO A 667 -0.12 12.61 46.68
C PRO A 667 0.99 11.91 47.48
N ALA A 668 1.08 12.13 48.80
CA ALA A 668 2.10 11.51 49.64
C ALA A 668 1.74 10.07 50.10
N SER A 669 0.47 9.66 50.01
CA SER A 669 -0.01 8.40 50.59
C SER A 669 -1.01 7.64 49.72
N TRP A 670 -1.22 8.04 48.47
CA TRP A 670 -2.22 7.43 47.59
C TRP A 670 -1.98 5.94 47.34
N GLN A 671 -0.73 5.47 47.38
CA GLN A 671 -0.37 4.07 47.17
C GLN A 671 -0.73 3.16 48.37
N SER A 672 -0.88 3.71 49.57
CA SER A 672 -1.10 2.92 50.79
C SER A 672 -2.57 2.57 50.98
N GLY A 673 -2.87 1.29 51.24
CA GLY A 673 -4.21 0.83 51.61
C GLY A 673 -5.25 0.85 50.49
N MET A 674 -4.82 0.70 49.23
CA MET A 674 -5.72 0.60 48.07
C MET A 674 -6.62 -0.63 48.15
N THR A 675 -7.91 -0.44 47.90
CA THR A 675 -8.92 -1.50 47.72
C THR A 675 -9.11 -1.76 46.24
N ASP A 676 -8.99 -3.01 45.79
CA ASP A 676 -9.32 -3.42 44.42
C ASP A 676 -10.83 -3.43 44.20
N LEU A 677 -11.29 -2.78 43.14
CA LEU A 677 -12.69 -2.64 42.75
C LEU A 677 -12.97 -3.17 41.34
N LEU A 678 -12.02 -3.88 40.71
CA LEU A 678 -12.11 -4.27 39.31
C LEU A 678 -13.36 -5.12 39.01
N ASN A 679 -13.62 -6.17 39.80
CA ASN A 679 -14.80 -7.02 39.62
C ASN A 679 -16.12 -6.28 39.88
N ALA A 680 -16.15 -5.36 40.86
CA ALA A 680 -17.30 -4.51 41.13
C ALA A 680 -17.58 -3.56 39.96
N SER A 681 -16.54 -2.95 39.38
CA SER A 681 -16.67 -2.08 38.20
C SER A 681 -17.29 -2.77 36.99
N ARG A 682 -17.08 -4.10 36.89
CA ARG A 682 -17.62 -4.99 35.86
C ARG A 682 -19.03 -5.50 36.14
N GLY A 683 -19.55 -5.30 37.36
CA GLY A 683 -20.82 -5.85 37.81
C GLY A 683 -20.82 -7.36 38.04
N VAL A 684 -19.66 -7.99 38.27
CA VAL A 684 -19.52 -9.46 38.26
C VAL A 684 -20.08 -10.13 39.53
N ASN A 685 -20.30 -9.43 40.65
CA ASN A 685 -20.67 -10.06 41.94
C ASN A 685 -21.72 -9.31 42.79
N SER A 686 -22.60 -8.48 42.21
CA SER A 686 -23.49 -7.54 42.95
C SER A 686 -22.78 -6.50 43.85
N ASP A 687 -21.46 -6.60 43.98
CA ASP A 687 -20.58 -5.64 44.66
C ASP A 687 -20.69 -4.24 44.07
N ALA A 688 -20.52 -3.24 44.92
CA ALA A 688 -20.79 -1.85 44.62
C ALA A 688 -19.57 -0.95 44.86
N ILE A 689 -19.47 0.13 44.09
CA ILE A 689 -18.34 1.07 44.07
C ILE A 689 -18.72 2.31 44.88
N ALA A 690 -18.31 2.35 46.15
CA ALA A 690 -18.54 3.52 46.99
C ALA A 690 -17.42 4.57 46.79
N PHE A 691 -17.81 5.81 46.43
CA PHE A 691 -16.88 6.91 46.12
C PHE A 691 -16.13 7.49 47.33
N GLY A 692 -16.52 7.10 48.55
CA GLY A 692 -15.76 7.38 49.76
C GLY A 692 -15.99 8.77 50.36
N ALA A 693 -15.23 9.06 51.43
CA ALA A 693 -15.25 10.30 52.20
C ALA A 693 -14.20 11.32 51.71
N LEU A 694 -14.18 12.52 52.30
CA LEU A 694 -13.18 13.56 52.04
C LEU A 694 -11.74 12.98 52.02
N ASN A 695 -10.97 13.33 50.98
CA ASN A 695 -9.60 12.85 50.72
C ASN A 695 -9.46 11.38 50.28
N GLU A 696 -10.57 10.69 50.00
CA GLU A 696 -10.56 9.43 49.25
C GLU A 696 -10.77 9.69 47.75
N ALA A 697 -10.31 8.75 46.92
CA ALA A 697 -10.54 8.75 45.49
C ALA A 697 -10.82 7.35 44.97
N VAL A 698 -11.68 7.28 43.95
CA VAL A 698 -11.84 6.11 43.09
C VAL A 698 -11.02 6.34 41.83
N TYR A 699 -10.12 5.42 41.53
CA TYR A 699 -9.24 5.40 40.36
C TYR A 699 -9.82 4.45 39.31
N LEU A 700 -9.86 4.90 38.06
CA LEU A 700 -10.49 4.19 36.94
C LEU A 700 -9.52 4.21 35.76
N GLY A 701 -9.09 3.04 35.29
CA GLY A 701 -8.09 2.89 34.22
C GLY A 701 -8.62 2.13 33.01
N TYR A 702 -8.33 2.66 31.82
CA TYR A 702 -8.62 2.03 30.53
C TYR A 702 -7.36 1.95 29.66
N THR A 703 -7.29 1.01 28.71
CA THR A 703 -6.08 0.78 27.90
C THR A 703 -5.70 1.99 27.07
N ASP A 704 -6.69 2.65 26.48
CA ASP A 704 -6.50 3.76 25.55
C ASP A 704 -7.17 5.04 26.10
N LYS A 705 -6.88 6.20 25.51
CA LYS A 705 -7.64 7.42 25.84
C LYS A 705 -9.10 7.17 25.48
N PHE A 706 -10.02 7.64 26.32
CA PHE A 706 -11.47 7.48 26.12
C PHE A 706 -12.16 8.80 26.42
N ASN A 707 -13.38 8.97 25.91
CA ASN A 707 -14.15 10.22 26.03
C ASN A 707 -15.47 10.07 26.80
N GLU A 708 -15.82 8.86 27.24
CA GLU A 708 -17.10 8.58 27.86
C GLU A 708 -17.02 7.50 28.94
N LEU A 709 -17.77 7.70 30.04
CA LEU A 709 -18.11 6.68 31.03
C LEU A 709 -19.62 6.63 31.24
N ASN A 710 -20.16 5.41 31.28
CA ASN A 710 -21.55 5.06 31.55
C ASN A 710 -21.64 4.50 32.98
N LEU A 711 -22.38 5.21 33.85
CA LEU A 711 -22.46 4.90 35.28
C LEU A 711 -23.89 4.50 35.66
N THR A 712 -24.00 3.33 36.30
CA THR A 712 -25.24 2.93 36.98
C THR A 712 -25.13 3.32 38.45
N VAL A 713 -26.01 4.17 38.95
CA VAL A 713 -26.01 4.59 40.36
C VAL A 713 -26.94 3.68 41.16
N GLN A 714 -26.39 2.98 42.16
CA GLN A 714 -27.15 2.17 43.12
C GLN A 714 -27.61 2.99 44.32
N LYS A 715 -26.76 3.91 44.81
CA LYS A 715 -27.10 4.88 45.86
C LYS A 715 -26.72 6.28 45.38
N ALA A 716 -27.72 7.16 45.34
CA ALA A 716 -27.54 8.55 44.95
C ALA A 716 -26.65 9.31 45.95
N ALA A 717 -25.85 10.24 45.43
CA ALA A 717 -25.16 11.22 46.26
C ALA A 717 -26.19 12.03 47.07
N GLN A 718 -25.93 12.20 48.36
CA GLN A 718 -26.78 13.00 49.24
C GLN A 718 -26.22 14.41 49.40
N PHE A 719 -27.08 15.33 49.88
CA PHE A 719 -26.70 16.71 50.14
C PHE A 719 -25.45 16.79 51.04
N GLY A 720 -24.45 17.57 50.63
CA GLY A 720 -23.17 17.72 51.32
C GLY A 720 -22.02 16.90 50.75
N TRP A 721 -22.30 15.89 49.91
CA TRP A 721 -21.26 15.21 49.14
C TRP A 721 -20.93 15.98 47.85
N SER A 722 -19.65 16.04 47.49
CA SER A 722 -19.20 16.52 46.18
C SER A 722 -17.90 15.83 45.76
N GLY A 723 -17.71 15.66 44.46
CA GLY A 723 -16.50 15.07 43.89
C GLY A 723 -16.03 15.85 42.66
N ILE A 724 -14.73 15.74 42.37
CA ILE A 724 -14.11 16.28 41.16
C ILE A 724 -13.45 15.15 40.38
N VAL A 725 -13.56 15.20 39.05
CA VAL A 725 -12.87 14.27 38.15
C VAL A 725 -11.51 14.86 37.79
N GLU A 726 -10.46 14.06 37.89
CA GLU A 726 -9.09 14.45 37.59
C GLU A 726 -8.43 13.41 36.68
N TYR A 727 -7.47 13.84 35.85
CA TYR A 727 -6.66 12.97 34.99
C TYR A 727 -5.18 13.12 35.30
N VAL A 728 -4.39 12.13 34.91
CA VAL A 728 -2.92 12.15 35.09
C VAL A 728 -2.27 12.93 33.96
N SER A 729 -1.50 13.98 34.30
CA SER A 729 -0.80 14.83 33.32
C SER A 729 0.72 14.63 33.32
N ALA A 730 1.26 13.93 34.32
CA ALA A 730 2.67 13.54 34.37
C ALA A 730 2.86 12.31 35.24
N VAL A 731 3.89 11.51 34.92
CA VAL A 731 4.31 10.32 35.66
C VAL A 731 5.81 10.33 35.93
N ASP A 732 6.27 9.56 36.91
CA ASP A 732 7.69 9.25 37.10
C ASP A 732 8.17 8.15 36.13
N ALA A 733 9.46 7.77 36.24
CA ALA A 733 10.04 6.73 35.40
C ALA A 733 9.35 5.36 35.57
N GLN A 734 8.78 5.08 36.75
CA GLN A 734 8.04 3.87 37.07
C GLN A 734 6.59 3.93 36.58
N GLY A 735 6.13 5.08 36.07
CA GLY A 735 4.76 5.29 35.61
C GLY A 735 3.79 5.69 36.72
N ASN A 736 4.27 6.00 37.92
CA ASN A 736 3.42 6.50 39.00
C ASN A 736 3.01 7.94 38.71
N PRO A 737 1.73 8.32 38.92
CA PRO A 737 1.29 9.71 38.78
C PRO A 737 2.08 10.68 39.67
N THR A 738 2.64 11.72 39.05
CA THR A 738 3.29 12.83 39.77
C THR A 738 2.45 14.10 39.73
N GLN A 739 1.56 14.25 38.75
CA GLN A 739 0.67 15.40 38.62
C GLN A 739 -0.74 15.01 38.16
N TRP A 740 -1.74 15.58 38.84
CA TRP A 740 -3.16 15.44 38.52
C TRP A 740 -3.74 16.80 38.16
N LYS A 741 -4.60 16.84 37.14
CA LYS A 741 -5.32 18.04 36.70
C LYS A 741 -6.82 17.78 36.68
N SER A 742 -7.62 18.80 36.99
CA SER A 742 -9.07 18.73 36.92
C SER A 742 -9.53 18.51 35.48
N LEU A 743 -10.47 17.58 35.29
CA LEU A 743 -11.12 17.30 34.02
C LEU A 743 -12.52 17.92 34.02
N PHE A 744 -12.82 18.70 32.99
CA PHE A 744 -14.19 19.15 32.76
C PHE A 744 -15.01 18.02 32.13
N VAL A 745 -16.11 17.63 32.80
CA VAL A 745 -17.01 16.59 32.31
C VAL A 745 -18.40 17.15 32.05
N ARG A 746 -18.97 16.81 30.91
CA ARG A 746 -20.39 16.99 30.60
C ARG A 746 -21.16 15.87 31.31
N ASP A 747 -21.73 16.21 32.46
CA ASP A 747 -22.31 15.26 33.41
C ASP A 747 -23.83 15.17 33.29
N THR A 748 -24.35 14.01 32.89
CA THR A 748 -25.80 13.74 32.88
C THR A 748 -26.31 13.01 34.14
N THR A 749 -25.40 12.53 34.99
CA THR A 749 -25.70 11.91 36.30
C THR A 749 -26.16 12.93 37.36
N GLY A 750 -25.93 14.22 37.11
CA GLY A 750 -26.27 15.30 38.03
C GLY A 750 -25.52 15.18 39.36
N GLY A 751 -24.20 14.99 39.31
CA GLY A 751 -23.36 14.78 40.48
C GLY A 751 -23.58 13.41 41.13
N LEU A 752 -23.79 12.36 40.34
CA LEU A 752 -24.09 11.00 40.79
C LEU A 752 -25.39 10.87 41.62
N THR A 753 -26.39 11.71 41.34
CA THR A 753 -27.73 11.61 41.94
C THR A 753 -28.64 10.63 41.19
N ARG A 754 -28.28 10.28 39.95
CA ARG A 754 -28.95 9.29 39.10
C ARG A 754 -27.95 8.62 38.16
N SER A 755 -28.32 7.46 37.61
CA SER A 755 -27.56 6.84 36.51
C SER A 755 -27.48 7.77 35.30
N GLY A 756 -26.38 7.66 34.55
CA GLY A 756 -26.13 8.54 33.41
C GLY A 756 -24.72 8.37 32.85
N GLN A 757 -24.26 9.39 32.16
CA GLN A 757 -23.01 9.42 31.41
C GLN A 757 -22.17 10.63 31.77
N TRP A 758 -20.86 10.43 31.78
CA TRP A 758 -19.86 11.50 31.76
C TRP A 758 -19.20 11.51 30.38
N ARG A 759 -19.23 12.67 29.70
CA ARG A 759 -18.53 12.88 28.43
C ARG A 759 -17.52 14.01 28.54
N PHE A 760 -16.37 13.86 27.88
CA PHE A 760 -15.29 14.84 27.92
C PHE A 760 -14.37 14.65 26.72
N ASP A 761 -13.67 15.72 26.34
CA ASP A 761 -12.63 15.61 25.30
C ASP A 761 -11.31 15.24 26.00
N PRO A 762 -10.60 14.18 25.57
CA PRO A 762 -9.34 13.76 26.18
C PRO A 762 -8.31 14.90 26.17
N PRO A 763 -7.68 15.23 27.31
CA PRO A 763 -6.63 16.23 27.33
C PRO A 763 -5.41 15.80 26.51
N ALA A 764 -4.80 16.75 25.80
CA ALA A 764 -3.61 16.50 24.99
C ALA A 764 -2.43 15.96 25.83
N ASP A 765 -2.26 16.47 27.04
CA ASP A 765 -1.22 16.08 28.01
C ASP A 765 -1.62 14.92 28.93
N TRP A 766 -2.75 14.22 28.67
CA TRP A 766 -3.10 13.02 29.41
C TRP A 766 -2.12 11.90 29.10
N VAL A 767 -1.44 11.40 30.13
CA VAL A 767 -0.46 10.32 30.03
C VAL A 767 -0.93 9.06 30.73
N ALA A 768 -0.49 7.90 30.24
CA ALA A 768 -0.77 6.63 30.89
C ALA A 768 0.05 6.47 32.18
N SER A 769 -0.55 5.83 33.19
CA SER A 769 0.03 5.65 34.52
C SER A 769 -0.26 4.27 35.08
N SER A 770 0.50 3.85 36.09
CA SER A 770 0.25 2.63 36.88
C SER A 770 -0.37 3.01 38.23
N ILE A 771 -1.49 2.37 38.57
CA ILE A 771 -2.19 2.55 39.85
C ILE A 771 -2.41 1.16 40.46
N ASN A 772 -2.01 0.98 41.72
CA ASN A 772 -2.22 -0.29 42.44
C ASN A 772 -1.60 -1.51 41.70
N GLY A 773 -0.41 -1.35 41.14
CA GLY A 773 0.29 -2.41 40.39
C GLY A 773 -0.33 -2.73 39.03
N SER A 774 -1.25 -1.89 38.52
CA SER A 774 -1.79 -2.07 37.17
C SER A 774 -0.74 -1.83 36.08
N ALA A 775 -1.03 -2.30 34.86
CA ALA A 775 -0.29 -1.85 33.68
C ALA A 775 -0.42 -0.33 33.48
N ARG A 776 0.35 0.24 32.54
CA ARG A 776 0.21 1.65 32.17
C ARG A 776 -1.11 1.88 31.41
N LEU A 777 -2.07 2.47 32.11
CA LEU A 777 -3.43 2.75 31.61
C LEU A 777 -3.72 4.24 31.70
N PHE A 778 -4.66 4.74 30.89
CA PHE A 778 -5.17 6.10 31.02
C PHE A 778 -6.12 6.17 32.20
N HIS A 779 -5.61 6.72 33.31
CA HIS A 779 -6.37 6.79 34.56
C HIS A 779 -7.09 8.13 34.70
N LEU A 780 -8.37 8.04 35.09
CA LEU A 780 -9.09 9.09 35.78
C LEU A 780 -9.15 8.77 37.27
N ARG A 781 -9.31 9.80 38.10
CA ARG A 781 -9.77 9.62 39.47
C ARG A 781 -10.94 10.54 39.79
N VAL A 782 -11.85 10.05 40.61
CA VAL A 782 -12.91 10.87 41.22
C VAL A 782 -12.51 11.11 42.66
N ARG A 783 -12.05 12.33 42.95
CA ARG A 783 -11.62 12.74 44.28
C ARG A 783 -12.78 13.36 45.03
N THR A 784 -13.08 12.82 46.21
CA THR A 784 -14.15 13.35 47.06
C THR A 784 -13.68 14.64 47.73
N MET A 785 -14.44 15.71 47.50
CA MET A 785 -14.15 17.08 47.92
C MET A 785 -14.91 17.49 49.19
N SER A 786 -16.03 16.83 49.49
CA SER A 786 -16.79 17.03 50.72
C SER A 786 -17.68 15.83 51.02
N GLY A 787 -18.11 15.69 52.28
CA GLY A 787 -19.00 14.61 52.74
C GLY A 787 -18.25 13.39 53.31
N ASP A 788 -18.97 12.60 54.12
CA ASP A 788 -18.51 11.31 54.63
C ASP A 788 -19.07 10.14 53.80
N SER A 789 -18.68 8.91 54.15
CA SER A 789 -19.11 7.71 53.43
C SER A 789 -20.63 7.43 53.53
N SER A 790 -21.32 7.99 54.52
CA SER A 790 -22.77 7.82 54.69
C SER A 790 -23.58 8.64 53.67
N VAL A 791 -23.05 9.78 53.21
CA VAL A 791 -23.66 10.64 52.19
C VAL A 791 -23.09 10.41 50.77
N ALA A 792 -22.00 9.65 50.66
CA ALA A 792 -21.35 9.34 49.39
C ALA A 792 -22.22 8.45 48.47
N PRO A 793 -22.15 8.67 47.14
CA PRO A 793 -22.79 7.83 46.15
C PRO A 793 -22.12 6.46 46.05
N VAL A 794 -22.90 5.51 45.55
CA VAL A 794 -22.44 4.15 45.23
C VAL A 794 -22.83 3.84 43.79
N ALA A 795 -21.85 3.54 42.94
CA ALA A 795 -22.09 3.03 41.59
C ALA A 795 -22.19 1.51 41.59
N GLY A 796 -23.09 0.96 40.78
CA GLY A 796 -23.19 -0.48 40.53
C GLY A 796 -22.28 -0.95 39.39
N THR A 797 -22.18 -0.17 38.32
CA THR A 797 -21.26 -0.43 37.20
C THR A 797 -20.67 0.86 36.67
N ILE A 798 -19.46 0.76 36.11
CA ILE A 798 -18.80 1.85 35.39
C ILE A 798 -18.22 1.25 34.11
N PHE A 799 -18.82 1.61 32.96
CA PHE A 799 -18.46 1.09 31.65
C PHE A 799 -18.02 2.20 30.69
N THR A 800 -17.16 1.86 29.75
CA THR A 800 -16.92 2.62 28.52
C THR A 800 -18.03 2.31 27.50
N PRO A 801 -18.17 3.07 26.40
CA PRO A 801 -19.15 2.77 25.36
C PRO A 801 -18.88 1.44 24.64
N ASP A 802 -19.95 0.71 24.29
CA ASP A 802 -19.86 -0.40 23.32
C ASP A 802 -19.79 0.18 21.90
N TYR A 803 -18.58 0.49 21.45
CA TYR A 803 -18.35 1.14 20.16
C TYR A 803 -18.58 0.22 18.96
N VAL A 804 -18.75 -1.10 19.16
CA VAL A 804 -19.03 -2.04 18.06
C VAL A 804 -20.44 -2.64 18.09
N GLN A 805 -21.26 -2.23 19.06
CA GLN A 805 -22.66 -2.66 19.21
C GLN A 805 -22.79 -4.19 19.27
N ALA A 806 -22.00 -4.82 20.15
CA ALA A 806 -21.97 -6.27 20.25
C ALA A 806 -23.26 -6.84 20.83
N THR A 807 -23.79 -7.86 20.14
CA THR A 807 -24.99 -8.59 20.53
C THR A 807 -24.74 -10.09 20.53
N ARG A 808 -25.45 -10.82 21.39
CA ARG A 808 -25.48 -12.29 21.37
C ARG A 808 -26.59 -12.78 20.44
N VAL A 809 -26.24 -13.54 19.40
CA VAL A 809 -27.17 -14.18 18.46
C VAL A 809 -26.81 -15.66 18.36
N ASN A 810 -27.73 -16.55 18.76
CA ASN A 810 -27.53 -18.00 18.78
C ASN A 810 -26.25 -18.45 19.52
N GLY A 811 -25.95 -17.82 20.66
CA GLY A 811 -24.76 -18.11 21.47
C GLY A 811 -23.47 -17.44 20.99
N GLN A 812 -23.43 -16.90 19.77
CA GLN A 812 -22.28 -16.20 19.19
C GLN A 812 -22.36 -14.68 19.44
N ILE A 813 -21.21 -14.04 19.64
CA ILE A 813 -21.12 -12.58 19.68
C ILE A 813 -21.00 -12.04 18.25
N ARG A 814 -21.73 -10.97 17.93
CA ARG A 814 -21.67 -10.29 16.64
C ARG A 814 -21.74 -8.79 16.80
N GLY A 815 -21.10 -8.04 15.91
CA GLY A 815 -21.15 -6.58 15.87
C GLY A 815 -20.40 -6.04 14.67
N THR A 816 -20.11 -4.73 14.69
CA THR A 816 -19.44 -4.04 13.59
C THR A 816 -18.27 -3.21 14.13
N ILE A 817 -17.07 -3.50 13.65
CA ILE A 817 -15.88 -2.66 13.88
C ILE A 817 -16.06 -1.37 13.08
N PRO A 818 -16.19 -0.20 13.72
CA PRO A 818 -16.35 1.07 13.00
C PRO A 818 -15.02 1.51 12.38
N ALA A 819 -15.08 2.23 11.26
CA ALA A 819 -13.89 2.82 10.64
C ALA A 819 -13.65 4.25 11.14
N PHE A 820 -12.38 4.65 11.25
CA PHE A 820 -11.97 6.00 11.66
C PHE A 820 -11.79 6.93 10.44
N ASP A 821 -12.19 8.19 10.57
CA ASP A 821 -12.02 9.21 9.53
C ASP A 821 -10.83 10.13 9.85
N ARG A 822 -9.64 9.73 9.40
CA ARG A 822 -8.40 10.51 9.59
C ARG A 822 -8.40 11.84 8.84
N ALA A 823 -9.27 12.03 7.84
CA ALA A 823 -9.38 13.32 7.16
C ALA A 823 -10.22 14.33 7.97
N ALA A 824 -11.06 13.83 8.87
CA ALA A 824 -11.83 14.66 9.80
C ALA A 824 -11.06 15.03 11.07
N ASP A 825 -10.01 14.28 11.40
CA ASP A 825 -9.08 14.54 12.51
C ASP A 825 -8.12 15.69 12.12
N LEU A 826 -8.46 16.92 12.49
CA LEU A 826 -7.77 18.11 11.99
C LEU A 826 -6.50 18.45 12.79
N ASP A 827 -6.42 18.02 14.05
CA ASP A 827 -5.25 18.21 14.90
C ASP A 827 -4.35 16.96 14.99
N GLY A 828 -4.80 15.82 14.46
CA GLY A 828 -4.02 14.60 14.33
C GLY A 828 -3.82 13.88 15.66
N ASP A 829 -4.70 14.09 16.63
CA ASP A 829 -4.58 13.50 17.97
C ASP A 829 -5.16 12.08 18.07
N GLY A 830 -5.76 11.57 16.98
CA GLY A 830 -6.38 10.25 16.90
C GLY A 830 -7.78 10.18 17.54
N PHE A 831 -8.41 11.31 17.82
CA PHE A 831 -9.73 11.46 18.42
C PHE A 831 -10.57 12.50 17.68
N LEU A 832 -11.79 12.12 17.26
CA LEU A 832 -12.74 13.07 16.68
C LEU A 832 -13.56 13.72 17.80
N ASN A 833 -13.24 14.97 18.13
CA ASN A 833 -14.08 15.79 19.00
C ASN A 833 -15.46 16.01 18.37
N ASP A 834 -16.44 16.55 19.11
CA ASP A 834 -17.81 16.67 18.60
C ASP A 834 -17.94 17.46 17.29
N ARG A 835 -17.05 18.43 17.06
CA ARG A 835 -17.04 19.22 15.83
C ARG A 835 -16.49 18.41 14.66
N GLU A 836 -15.36 17.74 14.85
CA GLU A 836 -14.72 16.90 13.83
C GLU A 836 -15.59 15.70 13.48
N TYR A 837 -16.12 15.03 14.51
CA TYR A 837 -17.02 13.91 14.33
C TYR A 837 -18.27 14.31 13.55
N ALA A 838 -18.80 15.53 13.73
CA ALA A 838 -19.92 16.01 12.93
C ALA A 838 -19.57 16.18 11.43
N GLY A 839 -18.29 16.38 11.09
CA GLY A 839 -17.79 16.54 9.72
C GLY A 839 -17.28 15.25 9.07
N ARG A 840 -17.25 14.12 9.80
CA ARG A 840 -16.76 12.83 9.29
C ARG A 840 -17.57 12.32 8.10
N ALA A 841 -16.91 11.54 7.23
CA ALA A 841 -17.53 10.84 6.12
C ALA A 841 -18.53 9.77 6.59
N ALA A 842 -19.57 9.53 5.80
CA ALA A 842 -20.57 8.51 6.10
C ALA A 842 -19.93 7.10 6.19
N GLY A 843 -20.28 6.34 7.23
CA GLY A 843 -19.73 4.99 7.48
C GLY A 843 -18.39 4.97 8.23
N LYS A 844 -17.83 6.14 8.57
CA LYS A 844 -16.63 6.27 9.40
C LYS A 844 -17.00 6.67 10.84
N ASP A 845 -17.68 5.78 11.56
CA ASP A 845 -18.29 6.10 12.86
C ASP A 845 -17.39 5.89 14.08
N ALA A 846 -16.10 5.59 13.91
CA ALA A 846 -15.17 5.49 15.03
C ALA A 846 -14.85 6.89 15.57
N ARG A 847 -14.88 7.04 16.90
CA ARG A 847 -14.48 8.28 17.59
C ARG A 847 -12.97 8.34 17.84
N PHE A 848 -12.33 7.18 17.93
CA PHE A 848 -10.89 7.07 18.14
C PHE A 848 -10.30 6.12 17.11
N ASP A 849 -9.03 6.32 16.74
CA ASP A 849 -8.35 5.44 15.78
C ASP A 849 -8.33 3.98 16.27
N TYR A 850 -8.06 3.77 17.57
CA TYR A 850 -8.03 2.44 18.20
C TYR A 850 -9.34 1.65 18.08
N GLN A 851 -10.48 2.33 17.91
CA GLN A 851 -11.78 1.67 17.77
C GLN A 851 -11.92 0.97 16.41
N SER A 852 -11.03 1.28 15.46
CA SER A 852 -10.97 0.63 14.14
C SER A 852 -10.02 -0.57 14.07
N ARG A 853 -9.36 -0.94 15.19
CA ARG A 853 -8.48 -2.11 15.27
C ARG A 853 -9.22 -3.40 14.88
N VAL A 854 -8.58 -4.23 14.06
CA VAL A 854 -9.16 -5.49 13.57
C VAL A 854 -9.10 -6.58 14.64
N PHE A 855 -10.22 -7.27 14.84
CA PHE A 855 -10.30 -8.43 15.73
C PHE A 855 -9.84 -9.71 15.05
N TYR A 856 -9.20 -10.60 15.81
CA TYR A 856 -8.86 -11.93 15.34
C TYR A 856 -10.16 -12.71 15.08
N PRO A 857 -10.35 -13.30 13.88
CA PRO A 857 -11.54 -14.08 13.53
C PRO A 857 -11.90 -15.10 14.61
N ALA A 858 -13.19 -15.41 14.79
CA ALA A 858 -13.70 -16.37 15.77
C ALA A 858 -13.59 -15.96 17.27
N TYR A 859 -12.76 -14.96 17.65
CA TYR A 859 -12.61 -14.52 19.06
C TYR A 859 -13.22 -13.15 19.39
N GLY A 860 -13.45 -12.28 18.40
CA GLY A 860 -14.06 -10.97 18.60
C GLY A 860 -13.20 -9.98 19.41
N GLN A 861 -13.86 -9.03 20.10
CA GLN A 861 -13.25 -7.81 20.69
C GLN A 861 -12.07 -8.02 21.67
N MET A 862 -11.91 -9.23 22.21
CA MET A 862 -10.86 -9.51 23.19
C MET A 862 -9.50 -9.82 22.57
N ARG A 863 -9.42 -10.07 21.25
CA ARG A 863 -8.18 -10.45 20.58
C ARG A 863 -8.00 -9.62 19.32
N PHE A 864 -6.90 -8.87 19.23
CA PHE A 864 -6.58 -8.06 18.05
C PHE A 864 -5.58 -8.76 17.16
N VAL A 865 -5.73 -8.64 15.84
CA VAL A 865 -4.73 -9.18 14.90
C VAL A 865 -3.45 -8.35 14.98
N VAL A 866 -2.31 -9.02 15.16
CA VAL A 866 -1.00 -8.38 15.21
C VAL A 866 -0.55 -7.98 13.80
N ASN A 867 -0.02 -6.77 13.67
CA ASN A 867 0.72 -6.31 12.51
C ASN A 867 2.24 -6.44 12.76
N PRO A 868 2.94 -7.45 12.19
CA PRO A 868 4.36 -7.67 12.43
C PRO A 868 5.29 -6.78 11.59
N SER A 869 4.74 -5.89 10.74
CA SER A 869 5.53 -5.10 9.79
C SER A 869 6.42 -4.06 10.46
N SER A 870 6.01 -3.50 11.61
CA SER A 870 6.83 -2.54 12.35
C SER A 870 8.01 -3.21 13.06
N LYS A 871 9.19 -2.58 12.97
CA LYS A 871 10.37 -2.98 13.74
C LYS A 871 10.14 -2.86 15.25
N ALA A 872 9.41 -1.85 15.71
CA ALA A 872 9.14 -1.69 17.14
C ALA A 872 8.32 -2.85 17.71
N VAL A 873 7.38 -3.39 16.93
CA VAL A 873 6.60 -4.57 17.30
C VAL A 873 7.49 -5.81 17.39
N ARG A 874 8.43 -5.98 16.45
CA ARG A 874 9.37 -7.10 16.48
C ARG A 874 10.36 -7.01 17.64
N ASP A 875 10.94 -5.84 17.86
CA ASP A 875 11.84 -5.59 18.99
C ASP A 875 11.13 -5.82 20.33
N TRP A 876 9.90 -5.33 20.48
CA TRP A 876 9.08 -5.59 21.66
C TRP A 876 8.92 -7.08 21.94
N PHE A 877 8.51 -7.84 20.94
CA PHE A 877 8.32 -9.27 21.09
C PHE A 877 9.62 -9.99 21.45
N VAL A 878 10.75 -9.62 20.84
CA VAL A 878 12.06 -10.18 21.17
C VAL A 878 12.45 -9.83 22.61
N ASP A 879 12.44 -8.55 22.98
CA ASP A 879 12.81 -8.05 24.31
C ASP A 879 12.01 -8.76 25.40
N ARG A 880 10.69 -8.89 25.18
CA ARG A 880 9.77 -9.56 26.11
C ARG A 880 10.15 -11.03 26.33
N HIS A 881 10.32 -11.81 25.26
CA HIS A 881 10.55 -13.25 25.37
C HIS A 881 11.97 -13.58 25.86
N VAL A 882 12.96 -12.74 25.54
CA VAL A 882 14.30 -12.87 26.11
C VAL A 882 14.25 -12.63 27.62
N ALA A 883 13.59 -11.57 28.07
CA ALA A 883 13.42 -11.29 29.50
C ALA A 883 12.66 -12.42 30.23
N GLU A 884 11.60 -12.97 29.61
CA GLU A 884 10.86 -14.11 30.16
C GLU A 884 11.74 -15.36 30.27
N ALA A 885 12.55 -15.67 29.25
CA ALA A 885 13.46 -16.80 29.27
C ALA A 885 14.56 -16.64 30.34
N GLU A 886 15.09 -15.43 30.53
CA GLU A 886 16.05 -15.11 31.59
C GLU A 886 15.44 -15.26 32.98
N GLN A 887 14.18 -14.85 33.16
CA GLN A 887 13.47 -14.97 34.44
C GLN A 887 13.21 -16.42 34.84
N ILE A 888 12.89 -17.29 33.87
CA ILE A 888 12.58 -18.71 34.14
C ILE A 888 13.87 -19.51 34.34
N GLY A 889 14.97 -19.15 33.66
CA GLY A 889 16.28 -19.78 33.79
C GLY A 889 16.39 -21.15 33.11
N GLU A 890 15.58 -22.11 33.55
CA GLU A 890 15.60 -23.53 33.15
C GLU A 890 14.91 -23.82 31.79
N LEU A 891 14.40 -22.79 31.12
CA LEU A 891 13.64 -22.93 29.88
C LEU A 891 14.52 -23.34 28.68
N ASP A 892 14.11 -24.38 27.94
CA ASP A 892 14.78 -24.81 26.70
C ASP A 892 14.33 -24.01 25.47
N GLY A 893 13.13 -23.42 25.51
CA GLY A 893 12.58 -22.67 24.39
C GLY A 893 11.10 -22.33 24.50
N PHE A 894 10.51 -21.84 23.41
CA PHE A 894 9.09 -21.48 23.35
C PHE A 894 8.34 -22.28 22.29
N PHE A 895 7.12 -22.66 22.64
CA PHE A 895 6.09 -23.10 21.71
C PHE A 895 5.24 -21.90 21.31
N VAL A 896 5.30 -21.50 20.04
CA VAL A 896 4.61 -20.31 19.54
C VAL A 896 3.35 -20.70 18.79
N ASP A 897 2.20 -20.44 19.41
CA ASP A 897 0.90 -20.79 18.86
C ASP A 897 0.50 -19.91 17.66
N ASN A 898 -0.37 -20.45 16.79
CA ASN A 898 -0.93 -19.77 15.61
C ASN A 898 0.13 -19.23 14.62
N SER A 899 1.21 -19.99 14.42
CA SER A 899 2.40 -19.60 13.65
C SER A 899 2.39 -20.02 12.18
N ASN A 900 1.22 -20.04 11.54
CA ASN A 900 1.12 -20.48 10.14
C ASN A 900 1.80 -19.55 9.12
N GLY A 901 2.11 -18.31 9.50
CA GLY A 901 2.58 -17.27 8.57
C GLY A 901 1.51 -16.78 7.59
N ARG A 902 0.26 -17.21 7.75
CA ARG A 902 -0.87 -16.82 6.90
C ARG A 902 -1.67 -15.68 7.54
N LEU A 903 -2.01 -14.68 6.74
CA LEU A 903 -2.96 -13.65 7.17
C LEU A 903 -4.38 -14.22 7.17
N ILE A 904 -5.03 -14.11 8.32
CA ILE A 904 -6.37 -14.68 8.58
C ILE A 904 -7.53 -13.74 8.27
N ILE A 905 -7.25 -12.48 7.90
CA ILE A 905 -8.23 -11.40 7.67
C ILE A 905 -8.30 -10.97 6.20
N SER A 906 -8.13 -11.91 5.25
CA SER A 906 -8.14 -11.61 3.82
C SER A 906 -9.48 -11.04 3.34
N GLY A 907 -9.43 -10.02 2.48
CA GLY A 907 -10.62 -9.42 1.86
C GLY A 907 -11.26 -8.27 2.65
N ILE A 908 -10.67 -7.86 3.77
CA ILE A 908 -11.06 -6.66 4.52
C ILE A 908 -10.33 -5.45 3.93
N ALA A 909 -11.03 -4.32 3.79
CA ALA A 909 -10.41 -3.05 3.43
C ALA A 909 -9.63 -2.52 4.64
N LEU A 910 -8.30 -2.56 4.57
CA LEU A 910 -7.39 -2.20 5.65
C LEU A 910 -6.56 -0.97 5.29
N ARG A 911 -6.15 -0.21 6.32
CA ARG A 911 -5.21 0.89 6.18
C ARG A 911 -3.81 0.39 5.83
N GLU A 912 -3.32 -0.57 6.62
CA GLU A 912 -1.97 -1.08 6.51
C GLU A 912 -1.90 -2.14 5.40
N SER A 913 -0.76 -2.16 4.70
CA SER A 913 -0.52 -3.17 3.67
C SER A 913 -0.37 -4.55 4.30
N THR A 914 -0.94 -5.54 3.62
CA THR A 914 -0.85 -6.95 4.00
C THR A 914 0.03 -7.76 3.05
N ALA A 915 0.59 -7.11 2.02
CA ALA A 915 1.31 -7.76 0.93
C ALA A 915 2.56 -8.54 1.40
N SER A 916 3.19 -8.09 2.50
CA SER A 916 4.39 -8.69 3.08
C SER A 916 4.14 -9.55 4.32
N TYR A 917 2.88 -9.72 4.78
CA TYR A 917 2.57 -10.30 6.08
C TYR A 917 3.30 -11.62 6.36
N ALA A 918 3.30 -12.56 5.41
CA ALA A 918 3.92 -13.87 5.59
C ALA A 918 5.44 -13.78 5.83
N LEU A 919 6.11 -12.83 5.17
CA LEU A 919 7.53 -12.58 5.36
C LEU A 919 7.77 -11.87 6.68
N ASP A 920 7.02 -10.83 7.00
CA ASP A 920 7.17 -10.05 8.23
C ASP A 920 6.93 -10.91 9.47
N TYR A 921 5.89 -11.76 9.45
CA TYR A 921 5.60 -12.71 10.52
C TYR A 921 6.72 -13.76 10.68
N SER A 922 7.21 -14.32 9.58
CA SER A 922 8.33 -15.27 9.65
C SER A 922 9.63 -14.60 10.11
N GLY A 923 9.84 -13.34 9.76
CA GLY A 923 11.00 -12.55 10.18
C GLY A 923 10.97 -12.25 11.67
N LEU A 924 9.80 -11.94 12.23
CA LEU A 924 9.58 -11.84 13.68
C LEU A 924 10.04 -13.12 14.40
N LEU A 925 9.61 -14.30 13.92
CA LEU A 925 10.05 -15.59 14.49
C LEU A 925 11.55 -15.81 14.34
N GLY A 926 12.13 -15.42 13.20
CA GLY A 926 13.57 -15.52 12.97
C GLY A 926 14.38 -14.65 13.92
N GLU A 927 13.98 -13.38 14.11
CA GLU A 927 14.62 -12.45 15.05
C GLU A 927 14.58 -13.02 16.47
N LEU A 928 13.44 -13.54 16.90
CA LEU A 928 13.30 -14.21 18.19
C LEU A 928 14.17 -15.47 18.29
N SER A 929 14.18 -16.32 17.26
CA SER A 929 14.98 -17.56 17.24
C SER A 929 16.47 -17.30 17.38
N GLN A 930 16.96 -16.16 16.89
CA GLN A 930 18.37 -15.76 17.03
C GLN A 930 18.66 -15.20 18.41
N ALA A 931 17.79 -14.31 18.91
CA ALA A 931 17.98 -13.70 20.23
C ALA A 931 17.92 -14.73 21.38
N LEU A 932 17.20 -15.83 21.18
CA LEU A 932 17.04 -16.88 22.18
C LEU A 932 18.19 -17.90 22.25
N GLN A 933 19.11 -17.92 21.27
CA GLN A 933 20.17 -18.95 21.23
C GLN A 933 20.95 -19.02 22.57
N PRO A 934 21.20 -20.23 23.11
CA PRO A 934 21.00 -21.56 22.51
C PRO A 934 19.57 -22.15 22.66
N ARG A 935 18.62 -21.41 23.25
CA ARG A 935 17.22 -21.83 23.34
C ARG A 935 16.57 -21.80 21.95
N TRP A 936 15.52 -22.59 21.77
CA TRP A 936 14.93 -22.85 20.46
C TRP A 936 13.43 -22.53 20.38
N LEU A 937 12.92 -22.41 19.15
CA LEU A 937 11.51 -22.17 18.87
C LEU A 937 10.86 -23.37 18.21
N LEU A 938 9.67 -23.69 18.71
CA LEU A 938 8.72 -24.60 18.09
C LEU A 938 7.49 -23.81 17.64
N ALA A 939 7.28 -23.68 16.33
CA ALA A 939 6.09 -23.00 15.79
C ALA A 939 4.91 -23.96 15.66
N ASN A 940 3.74 -23.59 16.20
CA ASN A 940 2.49 -24.29 15.90
C ASN A 940 2.01 -23.89 14.51
N THR A 941 1.97 -24.84 13.60
CA THR A 941 1.52 -24.66 12.22
C THR A 941 0.36 -25.60 11.95
N SER A 942 -0.20 -25.50 10.76
CA SER A 942 -1.24 -26.37 10.27
C SER A 942 -0.84 -26.87 8.88
N PRO A 943 -1.30 -28.07 8.48
CA PRO A 943 -0.89 -28.64 7.20
C PRO A 943 -1.21 -27.76 5.99
N ALA A 944 -0.26 -27.70 5.05
CA ALA A 944 -0.46 -27.39 3.63
C ALA A 944 -0.72 -25.92 3.20
N VAL A 945 0.05 -24.95 3.70
CA VAL A 945 0.16 -23.61 3.05
C VAL A 945 1.61 -23.26 2.71
N ALA A 946 1.82 -22.55 1.59
CA ALA A 946 3.16 -22.21 1.10
C ALA A 946 3.85 -21.17 2.00
N GLU A 947 3.05 -20.33 2.66
CA GLU A 947 3.48 -19.33 3.64
C GLU A 947 4.18 -19.97 4.85
N THR A 948 3.79 -21.18 5.24
CA THR A 948 4.42 -21.92 6.34
C THR A 948 5.86 -22.30 6.03
N ASP A 949 6.25 -22.43 4.76
CA ASP A 949 7.65 -22.70 4.42
C ASP A 949 8.57 -21.59 4.94
N ASN A 950 8.10 -20.33 4.95
CA ASN A 950 8.87 -19.20 5.48
C ASN A 950 9.05 -19.35 6.99
N VAL A 951 8.04 -19.85 7.71
CA VAL A 951 8.12 -20.11 9.16
C VAL A 951 9.07 -21.26 9.46
N VAL A 952 8.97 -22.37 8.71
CA VAL A 952 9.86 -23.53 8.87
C VAL A 952 11.33 -23.15 8.68
N ARG A 953 11.61 -22.16 7.81
CA ARG A 953 12.98 -21.65 7.60
C ARG A 953 13.57 -20.92 8.81
N GLN A 954 12.72 -20.51 9.75
CA GLN A 954 13.04 -19.59 10.84
C GLN A 954 12.96 -20.25 12.22
N THR A 955 12.52 -21.51 12.31
CA THR A 955 12.37 -22.24 13.57
C THR A 955 13.14 -23.56 13.56
N ALA A 956 13.51 -24.04 14.76
CA ALA A 956 14.18 -25.34 14.90
C ALA A 956 13.20 -26.51 14.76
N ALA A 957 11.92 -26.25 15.01
CA ALA A 957 10.85 -27.23 14.89
C ALA A 957 9.51 -26.59 14.50
N THR A 958 8.63 -27.41 13.93
CA THR A 958 7.21 -27.07 13.72
C THR A 958 6.31 -28.17 14.25
N MET A 959 5.15 -27.82 14.79
CA MET A 959 4.09 -28.75 15.12
C MET A 959 2.98 -28.60 14.08
N GLU A 960 2.73 -29.64 13.31
CA GLU A 960 1.64 -29.66 12.35
C GLU A 960 0.37 -30.12 13.07
N GLU A 961 -0.42 -29.13 13.51
CA GLU A 961 -1.63 -29.32 14.30
C GLU A 961 -2.66 -30.18 13.56
N PHE A 962 -3.13 -31.22 14.23
CA PHE A 962 -4.11 -32.16 13.68
C PHE A 962 -3.75 -32.70 12.28
N ALA A 963 -2.45 -32.90 12.02
CA ALA A 963 -1.95 -33.45 10.75
C ALA A 963 -2.40 -34.88 10.52
N ILE A 964 -2.44 -35.70 11.58
CA ILE A 964 -2.85 -37.10 11.50
C ILE A 964 -4.32 -37.23 11.88
N ARG A 965 -5.17 -37.55 10.89
CA ARG A 965 -6.61 -37.78 11.09
C ARG A 965 -7.01 -39.15 10.56
N ALA A 966 -6.59 -40.19 11.28
CA ALA A 966 -6.67 -41.57 10.79
C ALA A 966 -8.09 -42.01 10.39
N GLU A 967 -9.11 -41.46 11.04
CA GLU A 967 -10.52 -41.78 10.78
C GLU A 967 -11.20 -40.86 9.77
N ASN A 968 -10.60 -39.72 9.43
CA ASN A 968 -11.22 -38.67 8.62
C ASN A 968 -10.52 -38.44 7.28
N HIS A 969 -9.27 -38.86 7.14
CA HIS A 969 -8.50 -38.67 5.90
C HIS A 969 -8.86 -39.72 4.85
N SER A 970 -9.22 -39.22 3.66
CA SER A 970 -9.22 -40.03 2.46
C SER A 970 -7.81 -40.43 2.03
N TRP A 971 -7.69 -41.38 1.10
CA TRP A 971 -6.37 -41.71 0.55
C TRP A 971 -5.69 -40.51 -0.11
N GLN A 972 -6.45 -39.55 -0.65
CA GLN A 972 -5.89 -38.32 -1.23
C GLN A 972 -5.37 -37.37 -0.14
N MET A 973 -6.14 -37.20 0.93
CA MET A 973 -5.71 -36.40 2.08
C MET A 973 -4.47 -37.00 2.76
N PHE A 974 -4.40 -38.34 2.87
CA PHE A 974 -3.20 -39.04 3.34
C PHE A 974 -1.96 -38.70 2.49
N GLN A 975 -2.07 -38.78 1.17
CA GLN A 975 -0.97 -38.44 0.28
C GLN A 975 -0.55 -36.97 0.41
N ASN A 976 -1.51 -36.06 0.57
CA ASN A 976 -1.22 -34.64 0.79
C ASN A 976 -0.46 -34.43 2.10
N THR A 977 -0.87 -35.07 3.19
CA THR A 977 -0.13 -35.03 4.48
C THR A 977 1.27 -35.63 4.33
N ALA A 978 1.41 -36.79 3.68
CA ALA A 978 2.71 -37.42 3.45
C ALA A 978 3.67 -36.52 2.65
N ASN A 979 3.16 -35.89 1.58
CA ASN A 979 3.93 -34.93 0.77
C ASN A 979 4.30 -33.68 1.57
N MET A 980 3.42 -33.20 2.44
CA MET A 980 3.72 -32.09 3.34
C MET A 980 4.88 -32.45 4.29
N VAL A 981 4.87 -33.64 4.91
CA VAL A 981 5.95 -34.06 5.82
C VAL A 981 7.29 -34.10 5.08
N GLN A 982 7.31 -34.70 3.89
CA GLN A 982 8.51 -34.76 3.06
C GLN A 982 9.00 -33.37 2.63
N ARG A 983 8.08 -32.44 2.33
CA ARG A 983 8.45 -31.04 2.06
C ARG A 983 9.11 -30.41 3.28
N ARG A 984 8.53 -30.53 4.49
CA ARG A 984 9.12 -29.98 5.72
C ARG A 984 10.53 -30.49 5.97
N LEU A 985 10.74 -31.80 5.82
CA LEU A 985 12.03 -32.45 6.05
C LEU A 985 13.12 -32.08 5.02
N SER A 986 12.74 -31.52 3.86
CA SER A 986 13.67 -31.16 2.77
C SER A 986 13.91 -29.65 2.62
N LEU A 987 13.21 -28.79 3.36
CA LEU A 987 13.29 -27.33 3.20
C LEU A 987 14.64 -26.73 3.61
N LEU A 988 15.33 -27.36 4.57
CA LEU A 988 16.55 -26.86 5.21
C LEU A 988 17.57 -27.98 5.47
N SER A 989 18.82 -27.56 5.60
CA SER A 989 19.94 -28.38 6.09
C SER A 989 20.72 -27.58 7.15
N PRO A 990 20.84 -28.04 8.41
CA PRO A 990 20.26 -29.27 8.96
C PRO A 990 18.72 -29.26 8.98
N THR A 991 18.12 -30.46 8.97
CA THR A 991 16.66 -30.66 8.90
C THR A 991 15.97 -30.31 10.23
N PRO A 992 14.97 -29.42 10.25
CA PRO A 992 14.15 -29.11 11.42
C PRO A 992 13.35 -30.31 11.92
N TYR A 993 12.93 -30.28 13.19
CA TYR A 993 12.00 -31.27 13.72
C TYR A 993 10.55 -30.99 13.29
N VAL A 994 9.76 -32.05 13.08
CA VAL A 994 8.34 -31.95 12.76
C VAL A 994 7.52 -32.77 13.74
N ILE A 995 6.72 -32.12 14.57
CA ILE A 995 5.76 -32.81 15.44
C ILE A 995 4.46 -32.98 14.66
N LEU A 996 3.96 -34.22 14.61
CA LEU A 996 2.73 -34.58 13.95
C LEU A 996 1.67 -34.82 15.03
N ASP A 997 0.83 -33.82 15.24
CA ASP A 997 -0.29 -33.91 16.17
C ASP A 997 -1.47 -34.64 15.52
N SER A 998 -2.14 -35.49 16.28
CA SER A 998 -3.25 -36.29 15.82
C SER A 998 -4.58 -35.83 16.38
N VAL A 999 -5.67 -36.14 15.68
CA VAL A 999 -7.04 -35.89 16.14
C VAL A 999 -7.92 -37.10 15.82
N ALA A 1000 -8.72 -37.53 16.80
CA ALA A 1000 -9.73 -38.56 16.62
C ALA A 1000 -11.03 -37.93 16.06
N SER A 1001 -11.89 -38.74 15.43
CA SER A 1001 -13.16 -38.22 14.89
C SER A 1001 -14.12 -37.71 15.98
N THR A 1002 -14.00 -38.24 17.19
CA THR A 1002 -14.70 -37.79 18.41
C THR A 1002 -13.78 -37.94 19.61
N GLU A 1003 -14.03 -37.22 20.71
CA GLU A 1003 -13.26 -37.37 21.95
C GLU A 1003 -13.32 -38.82 22.49
N ALA A 1004 -14.48 -39.47 22.40
CA ALA A 1004 -14.64 -40.86 22.82
C ALA A 1004 -13.71 -41.84 22.06
N ASN A 1005 -13.34 -41.51 20.82
CA ASN A 1005 -12.47 -42.36 20.01
C ASN A 1005 -10.99 -42.25 20.38
N GLN A 1006 -10.58 -41.29 21.22
CA GLN A 1006 -9.18 -41.16 21.66
C GLN A 1006 -8.68 -42.41 22.38
N THR A 1007 -9.57 -43.11 23.09
CA THR A 1007 -9.26 -44.35 23.82
C THR A 1007 -9.60 -45.62 23.04
N ASN A 1008 -10.13 -45.50 21.82
CA ASN A 1008 -10.52 -46.66 21.03
C ASN A 1008 -9.27 -47.38 20.49
N PRO A 1009 -9.10 -48.69 20.77
CA PRO A 1009 -7.94 -49.48 20.32
C PRO A 1009 -7.65 -49.39 18.82
N ASP A 1010 -8.70 -49.42 18.00
CA ASP A 1010 -8.54 -49.38 16.54
C ASP A 1010 -8.09 -47.99 16.07
N THR A 1011 -8.59 -46.93 16.71
CA THR A 1011 -8.23 -45.54 16.40
C THR A 1011 -6.78 -45.25 16.82
N LEU A 1012 -6.35 -45.77 17.96
CA LEU A 1012 -4.97 -45.72 18.44
C LEU A 1012 -4.02 -46.43 17.45
N MET A 1013 -4.35 -47.66 17.06
CA MET A 1013 -3.53 -48.41 16.11
C MET A 1013 -3.52 -47.81 14.71
N ALA A 1014 -4.64 -47.25 14.24
CA ALA A 1014 -4.70 -46.54 12.97
C ALA A 1014 -3.83 -45.28 12.97
N THR A 1015 -3.83 -44.53 14.07
CA THR A 1015 -3.00 -43.33 14.26
C THR A 1015 -1.51 -43.67 14.29
N LEU A 1016 -1.14 -44.71 15.04
CA LEU A 1016 0.24 -45.20 15.12
C LEU A 1016 0.74 -45.71 13.76
N ALA A 1017 -0.08 -46.50 13.06
CA ALA A 1017 0.25 -46.99 11.72
C ALA A 1017 0.39 -45.84 10.72
N TYR A 1018 -0.49 -44.84 10.76
CA TYR A 1018 -0.38 -43.63 9.95
C TYR A 1018 0.97 -42.96 10.18
N TYR A 1019 1.33 -42.67 11.43
CA TYR A 1019 2.62 -42.06 11.77
C TYR A 1019 3.79 -42.86 11.21
N TYR A 1020 3.84 -44.18 11.44
CA TYR A 1020 4.94 -45.01 10.93
C TYR A 1020 5.04 -45.01 9.39
N LEU A 1021 3.95 -44.79 8.66
CA LEU A 1021 4.05 -44.66 7.20
C LEU A 1021 4.75 -43.38 6.76
N ILE A 1022 4.49 -42.25 7.43
CA ILE A 1022 4.91 -40.92 6.94
C ILE A 1022 6.08 -40.30 7.72
N GLY A 1023 6.32 -40.75 8.95
CA GLY A 1023 7.29 -40.21 9.88
C GLY A 1023 8.73 -40.62 9.54
N ASP A 1024 9.66 -39.76 9.93
CA ASP A 1024 11.08 -40.05 10.04
C ASP A 1024 11.40 -40.15 11.53
N ALA A 1025 11.88 -41.30 12.02
CA ALA A 1025 12.07 -41.50 13.45
C ALA A 1025 13.06 -40.49 14.03
N ASP A 1026 14.05 -40.04 13.27
CA ASP A 1026 15.10 -39.13 13.72
C ASP A 1026 14.62 -37.68 13.78
N ARG A 1027 13.69 -37.30 12.89
CA ARG A 1027 13.27 -35.90 12.68
C ARG A 1027 11.80 -35.61 12.96
N THR A 1028 10.97 -36.61 13.20
CA THR A 1028 9.54 -36.40 13.46
C THR A 1028 9.11 -36.95 14.81
N PHE A 1029 8.17 -36.28 15.47
CA PHE A 1029 7.56 -36.74 16.72
C PHE A 1029 6.08 -37.03 16.49
N LEU A 1030 5.56 -38.06 17.15
CA LEU A 1030 4.13 -38.27 17.28
C LEU A 1030 3.63 -37.54 18.53
N MET A 1031 2.58 -36.74 18.39
CA MET A 1031 1.76 -36.27 19.51
C MET A 1031 0.38 -36.88 19.38
N LEU A 1032 0.04 -37.84 20.25
CA LEU A 1032 -1.26 -38.49 20.21
C LEU A 1032 -2.31 -37.60 20.87
N PHE A 1033 -3.25 -37.09 20.08
CA PHE A 1033 -4.49 -36.43 20.52
C PHE A 1033 -4.32 -35.25 21.48
N GLY A 1034 -3.08 -34.80 21.70
CA GLY A 1034 -2.73 -33.82 22.72
C GLY A 1034 -3.35 -32.45 22.44
N GLY A 1035 -3.47 -32.05 21.17
CA GLY A 1035 -4.15 -30.82 20.78
C GLY A 1035 -5.68 -30.87 20.94
N GLN A 1036 -6.29 -32.06 20.86
CA GLN A 1036 -7.75 -32.20 20.83
C GLN A 1036 -8.39 -32.02 22.20
N ASN A 1037 -7.79 -32.63 23.24
CA ASN A 1037 -8.26 -32.49 24.61
C ASN A 1037 -7.08 -32.30 25.59
N PRO A 1038 -6.43 -31.10 25.57
CA PRO A 1038 -5.19 -30.87 26.30
C PRO A 1038 -5.35 -30.87 27.82
N SER A 1039 -6.59 -30.84 28.33
CA SER A 1039 -6.90 -30.71 29.76
C SER A 1039 -7.14 -32.05 30.47
N THR A 1040 -7.07 -33.19 29.77
CA THR A 1040 -7.28 -34.52 30.38
C THR A 1040 -5.98 -35.27 30.68
N THR A 1041 -6.08 -36.38 31.42
CA THR A 1041 -4.93 -37.25 31.70
C THR A 1041 -4.42 -37.88 30.41
N TRP A 1042 -3.11 -38.04 30.29
CA TRP A 1042 -2.51 -38.68 29.11
C TRP A 1042 -2.80 -40.18 29.02
N LYS A 1043 -3.40 -40.79 30.05
CA LYS A 1043 -3.98 -42.14 29.94
C LYS A 1043 -5.02 -42.24 28.83
N GLU A 1044 -5.75 -41.16 28.55
CA GLU A 1044 -6.75 -41.11 27.49
C GLU A 1044 -6.15 -40.97 26.09
N HIS A 1045 -4.87 -40.58 26.02
CA HIS A 1045 -4.14 -40.26 24.79
C HIS A 1045 -3.04 -41.29 24.46
N TRP A 1046 -2.87 -42.31 25.30
CA TRP A 1046 -1.71 -43.22 25.25
C TRP A 1046 -2.04 -44.62 24.73
N THR A 1047 -1.07 -45.26 24.07
CA THR A 1047 -1.11 -46.68 23.70
C THR A 1047 0.23 -47.35 24.00
N ASP A 1048 0.20 -48.51 24.64
CA ASP A 1048 1.40 -49.27 24.98
C ASP A 1048 2.06 -49.94 23.75
N ALA A 1049 1.37 -49.96 22.60
CA ALA A 1049 1.94 -50.39 21.33
C ALA A 1049 3.19 -49.59 20.91
N ILE A 1050 3.31 -48.32 21.33
CA ILE A 1050 4.47 -47.45 21.05
C ILE A 1050 5.77 -48.06 21.59
N ARG A 1051 5.69 -48.78 22.72
CA ARG A 1051 6.84 -49.41 23.38
C ARG A 1051 7.45 -50.54 22.55
N TYR A 1052 6.73 -51.08 21.56
CA TYR A 1052 7.20 -52.18 20.73
C TYR A 1052 8.19 -51.70 19.67
N ASP A 1053 9.41 -52.23 19.69
CA ASP A 1053 10.46 -51.88 18.73
C ASP A 1053 10.20 -52.50 17.35
N VAL A 1054 9.60 -51.72 16.45
CA VAL A 1054 9.39 -52.09 15.05
C VAL A 1054 10.71 -52.08 14.24
N GLY A 1055 11.79 -51.53 14.80
CA GLY A 1055 13.08 -51.31 14.17
C GLY A 1055 13.12 -50.06 13.29
N GLN A 1056 14.17 -49.93 12.48
CA GLN A 1056 14.27 -48.84 11.51
C GLN A 1056 13.47 -49.14 10.24
N ALA A 1057 12.98 -48.08 9.59
CA ALA A 1057 12.34 -48.21 8.28
C ALA A 1057 13.34 -48.68 7.22
N LEU A 1058 12.93 -49.64 6.40
CA LEU A 1058 13.75 -50.21 5.32
C LEU A 1058 13.50 -49.53 3.97
N ASP A 1059 12.35 -48.87 3.84
CA ASP A 1059 11.89 -48.19 2.63
C ASP A 1059 11.01 -46.98 2.96
N THR A 1060 10.61 -46.26 1.91
CA THR A 1060 9.51 -45.28 1.98
C THR A 1060 8.17 -46.01 1.86
N TRP A 1061 7.09 -45.37 2.33
CA TRP A 1061 5.76 -45.95 2.14
C TRP A 1061 5.41 -46.16 0.66
N SER A 1062 4.59 -47.16 0.38
CA SER A 1062 4.14 -47.52 -0.96
C SER A 1062 2.69 -48.02 -0.94
N GLN A 1063 2.03 -48.07 -2.10
CA GLN A 1063 0.70 -48.68 -2.20
C GLN A 1063 0.82 -50.20 -2.14
N PHE A 1064 0.14 -50.81 -1.17
CA PHE A 1064 0.05 -52.26 -1.00
C PHE A 1064 -1.07 -52.87 -1.84
N ALA A 1065 -2.26 -52.27 -1.79
CA ALA A 1065 -3.43 -52.75 -2.52
C ALA A 1065 -4.38 -51.60 -2.88
N SER A 1066 -5.20 -51.78 -3.90
CA SER A 1066 -6.32 -50.89 -4.21
C SER A 1066 -7.48 -51.65 -4.87
N GLY A 1067 -8.65 -51.02 -4.93
CA GLY A 1067 -9.83 -51.59 -5.59
C GLY A 1067 -11.08 -50.76 -5.32
N ALA A 1068 -12.24 -51.24 -5.77
CA ALA A 1068 -13.52 -50.61 -5.49
C ALA A 1068 -13.93 -50.78 -4.02
N ASP A 1069 -14.43 -49.72 -3.38
CA ASP A 1069 -14.94 -49.78 -2.01
C ASP A 1069 -16.14 -50.75 -1.93
N PRO A 1070 -16.15 -51.72 -1.00
CA PRO A 1070 -17.23 -52.71 -0.89
C PRO A 1070 -18.62 -52.13 -0.67
N THR A 1071 -18.71 -50.93 -0.09
CA THR A 1071 -19.98 -50.24 0.19
C THR A 1071 -20.40 -49.28 -0.91
N ASN A 1072 -19.46 -48.83 -1.74
CA ASN A 1072 -19.73 -47.90 -2.83
C ASN A 1072 -18.71 -48.06 -3.96
N SER A 1073 -19.11 -48.75 -5.03
CA SER A 1073 -18.23 -49.05 -6.17
C SER A 1073 -17.74 -47.83 -6.96
N ARG A 1074 -18.26 -46.63 -6.68
CA ARG A 1074 -17.76 -45.36 -7.26
C ARG A 1074 -16.53 -44.82 -6.54
N LEU A 1075 -16.21 -45.35 -5.36
CA LEU A 1075 -15.05 -44.96 -4.57
C LEU A 1075 -13.96 -46.02 -4.72
N GLU A 1076 -12.71 -45.57 -4.79
CA GLU A 1076 -11.55 -46.45 -4.77
C GLU A 1076 -10.98 -46.48 -3.34
N TYR A 1077 -10.80 -47.68 -2.78
CA TYR A 1077 -9.99 -47.86 -1.58
C TYR A 1077 -8.53 -48.03 -1.97
N ARG A 1078 -7.63 -47.56 -1.10
CA ARG A 1078 -6.19 -47.85 -1.17
C ARG A 1078 -5.69 -48.26 0.19
N ILE A 1079 -4.73 -49.19 0.20
CA ILE A 1079 -3.99 -49.60 1.40
C ILE A 1079 -2.54 -49.24 1.14
N TYR A 1080 -1.92 -48.56 2.10
CA TYR A 1080 -0.52 -48.20 2.07
C TYR A 1080 0.27 -49.06 3.04
N GLN A 1081 1.52 -49.32 2.69
CA GLN A 1081 2.45 -50.09 3.51
C GLN A 1081 3.79 -49.39 3.67
N ARG A 1082 4.55 -49.80 4.70
CA ARG A 1082 5.99 -49.53 4.82
C ARG A 1082 6.67 -50.69 5.55
N ASN A 1083 7.83 -51.12 5.05
CA ASN A 1083 8.60 -52.17 5.69
C ASN A 1083 9.51 -51.59 6.76
N TYR A 1084 9.50 -52.25 7.91
CA TYR A 1084 10.45 -52.06 8.98
C TYR A 1084 11.25 -53.35 9.19
N GLN A 1085 12.36 -53.24 9.92
CA GLN A 1085 13.19 -54.39 10.26
C GLN A 1085 12.38 -55.51 10.93
N ASN A 1086 11.58 -55.16 11.94
CA ASN A 1086 10.83 -56.14 12.74
C ASN A 1086 9.34 -56.22 12.40
N ALA A 1087 8.83 -55.34 11.53
CA ALA A 1087 7.41 -55.26 11.22
C ALA A 1087 7.10 -54.84 9.77
N LEU A 1088 5.85 -55.08 9.35
CA LEU A 1088 5.20 -54.49 8.20
C LEU A 1088 4.06 -53.60 8.71
N VAL A 1089 4.06 -52.31 8.38
CA VAL A 1089 3.00 -51.38 8.77
C VAL A 1089 2.01 -51.23 7.63
N LEU A 1090 0.72 -51.25 7.94
CA LEU A 1090 -0.38 -51.11 6.98
C LEU A 1090 -1.39 -50.07 7.46
N TYR A 1091 -1.89 -49.24 6.54
CA TYR A 1091 -3.00 -48.31 6.83
C TYR A 1091 -3.93 -48.22 5.62
N LYS A 1092 -5.23 -48.28 5.88
CA LYS A 1092 -6.28 -48.09 4.88
C LYS A 1092 -7.04 -46.81 5.21
N PRO A 1093 -6.71 -45.67 4.56
CA PRO A 1093 -7.50 -44.44 4.67
C PRO A 1093 -8.93 -44.62 4.17
N LEU A 1094 -9.76 -43.60 4.31
CA LEU A 1094 -11.09 -43.61 3.69
C LEU A 1094 -10.98 -43.70 2.17
N SER A 1095 -11.82 -44.53 1.55
CA SER A 1095 -11.94 -44.59 0.10
C SER A 1095 -12.33 -43.22 -0.47
N PHE A 1096 -11.94 -42.94 -1.71
CA PHE A 1096 -12.22 -41.66 -2.33
C PHE A 1096 -12.33 -41.75 -3.85
N GLY A 1097 -13.21 -40.92 -4.39
CA GLY A 1097 -13.48 -40.83 -5.82
C GLY A 1097 -14.54 -39.77 -6.10
N SER A 1098 -14.42 -39.06 -7.23
CA SER A 1098 -15.39 -38.02 -7.64
C SER A 1098 -15.61 -36.93 -6.58
N ASN A 1099 -14.56 -36.53 -5.84
CA ASN A 1099 -14.63 -35.57 -4.72
C ASN A 1099 -15.54 -36.00 -3.56
N VAL A 1100 -15.82 -37.30 -3.43
CA VAL A 1100 -16.58 -37.88 -2.32
C VAL A 1100 -15.66 -38.76 -1.49
N THR A 1101 -15.71 -38.57 -0.17
CA THR A 1101 -15.00 -39.39 0.82
C THR A 1101 -15.90 -40.53 1.29
N GLY A 1102 -15.34 -41.72 1.40
CA GLY A 1102 -16.00 -42.93 1.89
C GLY A 1102 -16.28 -42.87 3.40
N GLN A 1103 -17.07 -43.82 3.88
CA GLN A 1103 -17.46 -43.90 5.28
C GLN A 1103 -16.51 -44.81 6.07
N LEU A 1104 -16.51 -44.64 7.40
CA LEU A 1104 -15.97 -45.61 8.34
C LEU A 1104 -16.89 -46.84 8.45
N GLY A 1105 -16.34 -47.95 8.94
CA GLY A 1105 -17.14 -49.10 9.37
C GLY A 1105 -16.71 -50.44 8.78
N GLY A 1106 -17.01 -51.53 9.50
CA GLY A 1106 -16.57 -52.88 9.15
C GLY A 1106 -17.10 -53.41 7.81
N ASN A 1107 -18.18 -52.84 7.28
CA ASN A 1107 -18.72 -53.17 5.94
C ASN A 1107 -17.81 -52.72 4.79
N THR A 1108 -16.83 -51.85 5.05
CA THR A 1108 -15.80 -51.44 4.06
C THR A 1108 -14.59 -52.37 4.05
N SER A 1109 -14.60 -53.45 4.85
CA SER A 1109 -13.46 -54.35 5.04
C SER A 1109 -13.02 -55.07 3.76
N THR A 1110 -11.72 -55.21 3.59
CA THR A 1110 -11.11 -55.99 2.51
C THR A 1110 -9.99 -56.84 3.08
N THR A 1111 -9.92 -58.11 2.68
CA THR A 1111 -8.92 -59.08 3.15
C THR A 1111 -7.81 -59.25 2.11
N HIS A 1112 -6.56 -59.21 2.56
CA HIS A 1112 -5.38 -59.27 1.70
C HIS A 1112 -4.36 -60.28 2.24
N GLN A 1113 -3.70 -61.00 1.35
CA GLN A 1113 -2.61 -61.92 1.71
C GLN A 1113 -1.34 -61.13 1.99
N LEU A 1114 -0.64 -61.51 3.05
CA LEU A 1114 0.64 -60.93 3.44
C LEU A 1114 1.78 -61.76 2.85
N ASN A 1115 2.87 -61.09 2.49
CA ASN A 1115 4.09 -61.77 2.08
C ASN A 1115 4.92 -62.16 3.32
N GLY A 1116 4.51 -63.23 4.00
CA GLY A 1116 5.17 -63.75 5.20
C GLY A 1116 4.20 -64.12 6.32
N GLN A 1117 4.77 -64.54 7.45
CA GLN A 1117 4.05 -64.82 8.70
C GLN A 1117 4.26 -63.66 9.66
N TYR A 1118 3.17 -63.16 10.24
CA TYR A 1118 3.18 -61.99 11.09
C TYR A 1118 2.29 -62.17 12.32
N ARG A 1119 2.53 -61.40 13.37
CA ARG A 1119 1.64 -61.24 14.52
C ARG A 1119 1.17 -59.79 14.55
N GLU A 1120 -0.12 -59.58 14.64
CA GLU A 1120 -0.67 -58.22 14.79
C GLU A 1120 -0.34 -57.68 16.18
N LEU A 1121 0.29 -56.50 16.25
CA LEU A 1121 0.49 -55.76 17.48
C LEU A 1121 -0.81 -55.06 17.89
N ARG A 1122 -1.22 -55.25 19.14
CA ARG A 1122 -2.43 -54.63 19.71
C ARG A 1122 -2.08 -53.35 20.47
N SER A 1123 -3.08 -52.51 20.70
CA SER A 1123 -2.93 -51.21 21.39
C SER A 1123 -2.43 -51.32 22.84
N ASP A 1124 -2.55 -52.49 23.47
CA ASP A 1124 -2.02 -52.80 24.80
C ASP A 1124 -0.56 -53.31 24.78
N GLY A 1125 0.09 -53.30 23.61
CA GLY A 1125 1.45 -53.76 23.41
C GLY A 1125 1.60 -55.28 23.24
N THR A 1126 0.51 -56.05 23.33
CA THR A 1126 0.55 -57.52 23.17
C THR A 1126 0.53 -57.95 21.70
N LEU A 1127 1.08 -59.13 21.42
CA LEU A 1127 1.07 -59.72 20.08
C LEU A 1127 -0.06 -60.74 19.92
N GLY A 1128 -0.74 -60.66 18.78
CA GLY A 1128 -1.75 -61.62 18.35
C GLY A 1128 -1.19 -62.98 17.91
N PRO A 1129 -2.07 -63.88 17.43
CA PRO A 1129 -1.67 -65.14 16.81
C PRO A 1129 -0.89 -64.87 15.50
N VAL A 1130 -0.17 -65.90 15.03
CA VAL A 1130 0.52 -65.85 13.73
C VAL A 1130 -0.52 -65.90 12.61
N VAL A 1131 -0.43 -64.95 11.67
CA VAL A 1131 -1.31 -64.79 10.52
C VAL A 1131 -0.51 -64.57 9.24
N SER A 1132 -1.10 -64.93 8.10
CA SER A 1132 -0.57 -64.67 6.75
C SER A 1132 -1.54 -63.84 5.89
N SER A 1133 -2.62 -63.34 6.48
CA SER A 1133 -3.55 -62.42 5.84
C SER A 1133 -4.03 -61.39 6.86
N ILE A 1134 -4.53 -60.26 6.35
CA ILE A 1134 -5.07 -59.17 7.16
C ILE A 1134 -6.38 -58.67 6.57
N THR A 1135 -7.31 -58.27 7.44
CA THR A 1135 -8.57 -57.63 7.05
C THR A 1135 -8.57 -56.20 7.56
N LEU A 1136 -8.69 -55.22 6.66
CA LEU A 1136 -8.71 -53.80 7.02
C LEU A 1136 -9.97 -53.12 6.48
N ALA A 1137 -10.66 -52.39 7.36
CA ALA A 1137 -11.72 -51.45 7.02
C ALA A 1137 -11.16 -50.04 6.75
N ASN A 1138 -11.96 -49.16 6.15
CA ASN A 1138 -11.64 -47.74 6.02
C ASN A 1138 -11.36 -47.13 7.40
N GLY A 1139 -10.29 -46.34 7.50
CA GLY A 1139 -9.84 -45.71 8.74
C GLY A 1139 -9.15 -46.65 9.72
N ARG A 1140 -8.73 -47.84 9.28
CA ARG A 1140 -8.01 -48.83 10.12
C ARG A 1140 -6.55 -48.97 9.68
N GLY A 1141 -5.68 -49.21 10.66
CA GLY A 1141 -4.27 -49.52 10.44
C GLY A 1141 -3.80 -50.64 11.36
N ALA A 1142 -2.71 -51.29 10.97
CA ALA A 1142 -2.13 -52.43 11.66
C ALA A 1142 -0.60 -52.38 11.62
N VAL A 1143 0.03 -52.84 12.70
CA VAL A 1143 1.47 -53.09 12.77
C VAL A 1143 1.67 -54.60 12.85
N MET A 1144 2.15 -55.19 11.77
CA MET A 1144 2.32 -56.63 11.61
C MET A 1144 3.76 -57.02 11.93
N VAL A 1145 4.01 -57.51 13.14
CA VAL A 1145 5.34 -57.93 13.62
C VAL A 1145 5.75 -59.25 12.97
N ARG A 1146 6.98 -59.38 12.49
CA ARG A 1146 7.48 -60.61 11.85
C ARG A 1146 7.50 -61.76 12.87
N ALA A 1147 6.91 -62.91 12.50
CA ALA A 1147 6.72 -64.06 13.38
C ALA A 1147 7.91 -65.02 13.45
#